data_AF-A0A252BUL3-F1
#
_entry.id   AF-A0A252BUL3-F1
#
_cell.length_a   1.000
_cell.length_b   1.000
_cell.length_c   1.000
_cell.angle_alpha   90.00
_cell.angle_beta   90.00
_cell.angle_gamma   90.00
#
_symmetry.space_group_name_H-M   'P 1'
#
loop_
_entity.id
_entity.type
_entity.pdbx_description
1 polymer ?
#
loop_
_entity_poly.entity_id
_entity_poly.type
_entity_poly.pdbx_seq_one_letter_code
_entity_poly.pdbx_strand_id
1 'polypeptide(L)'
;MPKPRMNNAHTKLLALRPLAKRRKSFLCAGVSACSLLVMSASVHAANSASAPQTRATAHNIAPRTPARVAPSIPAKPRHTTENIVITGLANTVHGYQPGGGLIREQDGVKAVSTVDRDFMDKQAPMATAFQLASLLPGANVATSDPFGFSPSTDISVRGLGGDSIGYVLEGMPLNDVAYSSGYPGQFADSENYQQIALAQGSSDLDSPVLNAAGGLMQLSFRNPAKKAGGFASVSYGSYNTNREFIRMDTGDIAHTGLRGFISYSHGATDNWRGPGRDEKQHVDFKFLKEWGQGNHASLLGSFNSTITSYYPQASMESWKSDGIGGANNLLARYDASNQSNGANYWRLWRQPERTFYAGAPIHLRLTDRLTLDSTPYAQFAYGNAPGGTVLSESGLYQGTQALPDTLNLPGAQDGSAVVRANYTQRSYRSGFTVALHYKKAWNDFVFGYWYDYGDDNEQQPFTAVQTNGASADIWAENASSQIHLANGQKLLGGSFHTISQSNALFAGDHISLLHDRLAIDLGFKIVMLNRSGTNNVPGPQYRVGSNSMEPLPRLGLRWHIDDHNQIFFNATTNFRAPDQTALYNAYDPSSGSLVTAGTNNLRDEYSISEELGYRLSNRWFVGSLTLFNYNFTNRQISTLAIQNGSIITTTMNAGGQTSRGVDVEVGLKPWHHFSPYVSGEYLHATIDNNISAEGDVLPTKGRTAVRSPSLQAAIGLSYDDGHLFGVATVHYTGHQYATFMNDERMPDHTTGDLAIGYRFSDHYHLHQPTIRMNFINITNEHYLSGVASPTLNARDTTGIHGNTISGSAPSYYIGGGFAALATISTGF
;
A
#
# COMPACT_ATOMS: atom_id res chain seq x y z
N MET A 1 0.83 -26.82 55.34
CA MET A 1 -0.12 -27.22 56.41
C MET A 1 0.18 -26.41 57.67
N PRO A 2 -0.75 -26.20 58.61
CA PRO A 2 -2.17 -26.62 58.66
C PRO A 2 -3.17 -25.43 58.55
N LYS A 3 -4.47 -25.69 58.78
CA LYS A 3 -5.57 -24.71 58.97
C LYS A 3 -6.18 -24.84 60.37
N PRO A 4 -6.95 -23.84 60.84
CA PRO A 4 -8.39 -24.04 61.13
C PRO A 4 -9.24 -22.93 60.43
N ARG A 5 -10.55 -22.99 60.10
CA ARG A 5 -11.80 -23.49 60.75
C ARG A 5 -12.16 -22.72 62.04
N MET A 6 -13.37 -22.21 62.32
CA MET A 6 -14.68 -22.06 61.63
C MET A 6 -15.42 -20.84 62.30
N ASN A 7 -16.69 -20.44 62.12
CA ASN A 7 -17.93 -21.08 61.66
C ASN A 7 -18.98 -20.04 61.13
N ASN A 8 -20.21 -20.52 60.84
CA ASN A 8 -21.47 -19.83 60.47
C ASN A 8 -22.17 -19.09 61.65
N ALA A 9 -23.34 -18.40 61.57
CA ALA A 9 -24.43 -18.29 60.55
C ALA A 9 -25.10 -16.88 60.64
N HIS A 10 -25.93 -16.36 59.70
CA HIS A 10 -27.27 -16.88 59.32
C HIS A 10 -27.78 -16.60 57.86
N THR A 11 -29.04 -16.16 57.68
CA THR A 11 -30.01 -16.88 56.80
C THR A 11 -31.26 -16.04 56.41
N LYS A 12 -32.04 -16.48 55.38
CA LYS A 12 -33.36 -15.98 54.86
C LYS A 12 -33.31 -14.79 53.88
N LEU A 13 -34.19 -14.66 52.86
CA LEU A 13 -35.03 -15.62 52.08
C LEU A 13 -35.46 -14.98 50.73
N LEU A 14 -36.13 -15.73 49.84
CA LEU A 14 -36.56 -15.36 48.48
C LEU A 14 -37.98 -14.74 48.41
N ALA A 15 -38.19 -13.72 47.56
CA ALA A 15 -39.39 -13.46 46.71
C ALA A 15 -39.34 -12.03 46.08
N LEU A 16 -40.16 -11.62 45.09
CA LEU A 16 -40.46 -12.11 43.73
C LEU A 16 -41.47 -11.12 43.06
N ARG A 17 -41.01 -10.15 42.23
CA ARG A 17 -41.79 -9.39 41.20
C ARG A 17 -42.92 -8.44 41.72
N PRO A 18 -43.56 -7.56 40.90
CA PRO A 18 -43.62 -7.49 39.42
C PRO A 18 -43.32 -6.12 38.73
N LEU A 19 -43.59 -6.09 37.41
CA LEU A 19 -43.59 -5.04 36.36
C LEU A 19 -43.62 -3.54 36.82
N ALA A 20 -43.05 -2.57 36.09
CA ALA A 20 -43.38 -2.30 34.68
C ALA A 20 -42.43 -1.37 33.86
N LYS A 21 -42.44 -1.60 32.53
CA LYS A 21 -42.26 -0.65 31.39
C LYS A 21 -41.26 0.53 31.50
N ARG A 22 -40.16 0.44 30.74
CA ARG A 22 -39.88 1.38 29.62
C ARG A 22 -39.15 0.62 28.49
N ARG A 23 -39.54 0.86 27.23
CA ARG A 23 -38.91 0.29 26.02
C ARG A 23 -38.04 1.34 25.34
N LYS A 24 -36.84 0.97 24.93
CA LYS A 24 -36.27 1.33 23.62
C LYS A 24 -35.56 0.09 23.07
N SER A 25 -35.86 -0.28 21.83
CA SER A 25 -35.23 -1.43 21.16
C SER A 25 -34.02 -0.96 20.39
N PHE A 26 -32.88 -1.64 20.53
CA PHE A 26 -31.94 -1.71 19.41
C PHE A 26 -32.54 -2.62 18.35
N LEU A 27 -32.50 -2.20 17.09
CA LEU A 27 -32.97 -2.96 15.94
C LEU A 27 -31.89 -2.89 14.87
N CYS A 28 -31.64 -4.00 14.18
CA CYS A 28 -30.75 -4.01 13.03
C CYS A 28 -31.35 -3.16 11.91
N ALA A 29 -30.53 -2.33 11.29
CA ALA A 29 -30.71 -1.84 9.93
C ALA A 29 -29.40 -2.13 9.17
N GLY A 30 -29.41 -2.62 7.93
CA GLY A 30 -30.56 -2.88 7.05
C GLY A 30 -30.38 -2.12 5.75
N VAL A 31 -29.87 -2.80 4.74
CA VAL A 31 -29.61 -2.22 3.41
C VAL A 31 -30.92 -1.78 2.75
N SER A 32 -31.02 -0.49 2.36
CA SER A 32 -31.60 -0.01 1.09
C SER A 32 -31.89 1.51 1.14
N ALA A 33 -31.32 2.27 0.20
CA ALA A 33 -31.82 3.59 -0.22
C ALA A 33 -31.14 4.09 -1.53
N CYS A 34 -31.35 3.40 -2.66
CA CYS A 34 -31.03 4.01 -3.96
C CYS A 34 -32.09 5.07 -4.31
N SER A 35 -31.69 6.35 -4.35
CA SER A 35 -32.55 7.45 -4.80
C SER A 35 -32.14 7.91 -6.20
N LEU A 36 -32.61 7.21 -7.24
CA LEU A 36 -32.47 7.68 -8.62
C LEU A 36 -33.37 8.90 -8.87
N LEU A 37 -32.77 10.04 -9.21
CA LEU A 37 -33.48 11.05 -9.99
C LEU A 37 -33.50 10.61 -11.46
N VAL A 38 -34.70 10.36 -11.99
CA VAL A 38 -34.94 10.20 -13.43
C VAL A 38 -35.87 11.31 -13.88
N MET A 39 -35.38 12.25 -14.69
CA MET A 39 -36.24 13.18 -15.41
C MET A 39 -36.89 12.45 -16.59
N SER A 40 -38.21 12.25 -16.53
CA SER A 40 -38.99 11.67 -17.60
C SER A 40 -39.32 12.71 -18.69
N ALA A 41 -38.90 12.46 -19.93
CA ALA A 41 -39.41 13.15 -21.11
C ALA A 41 -40.27 12.17 -21.93
N SER A 42 -41.52 12.56 -22.21
CA SER A 42 -42.55 11.66 -22.74
C SER A 42 -42.78 11.83 -24.24
N VAL A 43 -42.89 10.73 -24.99
CA VAL A 43 -43.50 10.70 -26.34
C VAL A 43 -44.45 9.51 -26.42
N HIS A 44 -45.66 9.74 -26.96
CA HIS A 44 -46.66 8.69 -27.20
C HIS A 44 -46.62 8.23 -28.66
N ALA A 45 -46.80 6.91 -28.87
CA ALA A 45 -47.39 6.31 -30.06
C ALA A 45 -48.06 4.98 -29.64
N ALA A 46 -49.10 4.52 -30.35
CA ALA A 46 -50.01 3.49 -29.83
C ALA A 46 -50.42 2.43 -30.88
N ASN A 47 -50.85 1.27 -30.36
CA ASN A 47 -51.46 0.13 -31.07
C ASN A 47 -50.50 -0.66 -32.01
N SER A 48 -50.73 -1.95 -32.34
CA SER A 48 -51.96 -2.75 -32.22
C SER A 48 -51.75 -4.25 -31.86
N ALA A 49 -52.87 -4.83 -31.42
CA ALA A 49 -53.19 -6.19 -30.99
C ALA A 49 -52.61 -7.45 -31.68
N SER A 50 -52.71 -8.55 -30.89
CA SER A 50 -53.10 -9.94 -31.27
C SER A 50 -52.01 -11.01 -31.49
N ALA A 51 -52.44 -12.27 -31.36
CA ALA A 51 -51.65 -13.51 -31.20
C ALA A 51 -52.08 -14.55 -32.29
N PRO A 52 -51.79 -15.89 -32.29
CA PRO A 52 -51.56 -16.79 -31.15
C PRO A 52 -50.41 -17.85 -31.32
N GLN A 53 -50.35 -18.78 -30.35
CA GLN A 53 -49.45 -19.94 -30.28
C GLN A 53 -49.86 -21.08 -31.24
N THR A 54 -48.90 -21.96 -31.57
CA THR A 54 -49.17 -23.38 -31.93
C THR A 54 -48.13 -24.33 -31.31
N ARG A 55 -48.47 -25.62 -31.22
CA ARG A 55 -47.76 -26.65 -30.44
C ARG A 55 -46.66 -27.39 -31.22
N ALA A 56 -45.74 -27.97 -30.45
CA ALA A 56 -44.74 -28.92 -30.95
C ALA A 56 -45.31 -30.32 -31.27
N THR A 57 -44.59 -31.05 -32.12
CA THR A 57 -44.59 -32.52 -32.21
C THR A 57 -43.14 -33.01 -32.21
N ALA A 58 -42.90 -34.24 -31.77
CA ALA A 58 -41.57 -34.82 -31.62
C ALA A 58 -41.45 -36.15 -32.37
N HIS A 59 -40.28 -36.43 -32.95
CA HIS A 59 -39.91 -37.76 -33.43
C HIS A 59 -38.47 -38.11 -33.05
N ASN A 60 -38.30 -39.24 -32.37
CA ASN A 60 -37.00 -39.85 -32.10
C ASN A 60 -36.51 -40.60 -33.33
N ILE A 61 -35.31 -40.27 -33.83
CA ILE A 61 -34.49 -41.18 -34.63
C ILE A 61 -33.05 -41.09 -34.10
N ALA A 62 -32.42 -42.25 -33.89
CA ALA A 62 -31.06 -42.41 -33.35
C ALA A 62 -30.32 -43.48 -34.20
N PRO A 63 -28.97 -43.54 -34.20
CA PRO A 63 -28.28 -42.91 -35.33
C PRO A 63 -27.24 -43.82 -36.02
N ARG A 64 -26.77 -43.36 -37.20
CA ARG A 64 -25.52 -43.82 -37.85
C ARG A 64 -24.82 -42.63 -38.52
N THR A 65 -23.53 -42.44 -38.29
CA THR A 65 -22.40 -42.70 -39.23
C THR A 65 -21.08 -42.52 -38.40
N PRO A 66 -19.87 -42.09 -38.86
CA PRO A 66 -18.66 -42.87 -38.55
C PRO A 66 -17.56 -42.17 -37.71
N ALA A 67 -16.48 -42.92 -37.45
CA ALA A 67 -15.08 -42.48 -37.27
C ALA A 67 -14.79 -41.30 -36.30
N ARG A 68 -14.18 -41.63 -35.16
CA ARG A 68 -13.73 -40.68 -34.13
C ARG A 68 -12.43 -39.97 -34.52
N VAL A 69 -12.53 -38.79 -35.13
CA VAL A 69 -11.43 -37.80 -35.13
C VAL A 69 -11.35 -37.17 -33.73
N ALA A 70 -10.14 -36.95 -33.22
CA ALA A 70 -9.95 -36.26 -31.94
C ALA A 70 -10.21 -34.74 -32.11
N PRO A 71 -11.06 -34.10 -31.29
CA PRO A 71 -11.23 -32.65 -31.35
C PRO A 71 -9.96 -31.97 -30.83
N SER A 72 -9.25 -31.27 -31.72
CA SER A 72 -8.29 -30.25 -31.30
C SER A 72 -9.04 -29.18 -30.50
N ILE A 73 -8.55 -28.86 -29.30
CA ILE A 73 -9.10 -27.77 -28.50
C ILE A 73 -8.74 -26.47 -29.22
N PRO A 74 -9.71 -25.66 -29.70
CA PRO A 74 -9.38 -24.34 -30.23
C PRO A 74 -8.85 -23.49 -29.08
N ALA A 75 -7.66 -22.91 -29.24
CA ALA A 75 -7.19 -21.89 -28.32
C ALA A 75 -8.23 -20.75 -28.29
N LYS A 76 -8.79 -20.45 -27.12
CA LYS A 76 -9.69 -19.31 -26.98
C LYS A 76 -8.87 -18.04 -27.20
N PRO A 77 -9.26 -17.14 -28.13
CA PRO A 77 -8.61 -15.84 -28.23
C PRO A 77 -8.87 -15.09 -26.91
N ARG A 78 -7.78 -14.74 -26.22
CA ARG A 78 -7.81 -13.80 -25.10
C ARG A 78 -7.70 -12.41 -25.69
N HIS A 79 -8.68 -11.56 -25.44
CA HIS A 79 -8.55 -10.13 -25.65
C HIS A 79 -9.04 -9.44 -24.37
N THR A 80 -8.29 -8.47 -23.89
CA THR A 80 -8.63 -7.60 -22.76
C THR A 80 -8.02 -6.24 -23.05
N THR A 81 -8.83 -5.19 -23.01
CA THR A 81 -8.39 -3.79 -23.10
C THR A 81 -7.35 -3.47 -22.02
N GLU A 82 -6.43 -2.52 -22.29
CA GLU A 82 -5.36 -1.82 -21.50
C GLU A 82 -5.02 -2.20 -20.03
N ASN A 83 -5.96 -2.73 -19.26
CA ASN A 83 -5.84 -3.14 -17.88
C ASN A 83 -4.90 -4.35 -17.71
N ILE A 84 -4.31 -4.48 -16.51
CA ILE A 84 -3.51 -5.65 -16.10
C ILE A 84 -4.44 -6.79 -15.64
N VAL A 85 -5.41 -7.12 -16.49
CA VAL A 85 -6.35 -8.24 -16.31
C VAL A 85 -5.59 -9.54 -16.62
N ILE A 86 -4.75 -9.95 -15.67
CA ILE A 86 -3.89 -11.15 -15.74
C ILE A 86 -4.75 -12.43 -15.62
N THR A 87 -5.58 -12.69 -16.63
CA THR A 87 -6.50 -13.83 -16.74
C THR A 87 -5.82 -15.13 -17.16
N GLY A 88 -4.70 -15.43 -16.49
CA GLY A 88 -4.35 -16.81 -16.22
C GLY A 88 -5.08 -17.26 -14.96
N LEU A 89 -5.65 -18.47 -14.97
CA LEU A 89 -5.59 -19.25 -13.73
C LEU A 89 -4.09 -19.41 -13.44
N ALA A 90 -3.58 -18.73 -12.42
CA ALA A 90 -2.24 -19.01 -11.91
C ALA A 90 -2.17 -20.52 -11.66
N ASN A 91 -1.22 -21.21 -12.28
CA ASN A 91 -1.19 -22.67 -12.20
C ASN A 91 -0.85 -23.02 -10.76
N THR A 92 -1.83 -23.51 -9.98
CA THR A 92 -1.71 -23.73 -8.52
C THR A 92 -0.88 -24.96 -8.17
N VAL A 93 0.07 -25.30 -9.04
CA VAL A 93 1.02 -26.40 -8.90
C VAL A 93 2.36 -25.74 -8.65
N HIS A 94 2.83 -25.80 -7.40
CA HIS A 94 4.12 -25.26 -6.98
C HIS A 94 5.28 -25.91 -7.76
N GLY A 95 6.36 -25.18 -7.99
CA GLY A 95 7.53 -25.67 -8.70
C GLY A 95 7.45 -25.64 -10.23
N TYR A 96 6.36 -25.12 -10.81
CA TYR A 96 6.17 -25.08 -12.26
C TYR A 96 6.24 -23.68 -12.88
N GLN A 97 6.39 -22.60 -12.08
CA GLN A 97 6.44 -21.24 -12.62
C GLN A 97 7.85 -20.84 -13.11
N PRO A 98 7.95 -20.02 -14.17
CA PRO A 98 9.22 -19.45 -14.61
C PRO A 98 9.86 -18.63 -13.48
N GLY A 99 11.17 -18.76 -13.29
CA GLY A 99 11.89 -18.05 -12.22
C GLY A 99 11.37 -18.33 -10.81
N GLY A 100 10.67 -19.46 -10.60
CA GLY A 100 10.07 -19.82 -9.32
C GLY A 100 8.83 -19.01 -8.96
N GLY A 101 8.27 -18.25 -9.90
CA GLY A 101 7.15 -17.33 -9.71
C GLY A 101 7.53 -15.84 -9.71
N LEU A 102 8.77 -15.48 -10.04
CA LEU A 102 9.22 -14.08 -10.13
C LEU A 102 9.07 -13.45 -11.53
N ILE A 103 8.67 -14.23 -12.54
CA ILE A 103 8.39 -13.72 -13.89
C ILE A 103 7.32 -14.55 -14.57
N ARG A 104 6.55 -13.90 -15.44
CA ARG A 104 5.47 -14.48 -16.23
C ARG A 104 5.53 -14.02 -17.68
N GLU A 105 4.99 -14.84 -18.58
CA GLU A 105 4.74 -14.49 -19.98
C GLU A 105 3.70 -13.34 -20.08
N GLN A 106 4.14 -12.18 -20.59
CA GLN A 106 3.34 -10.97 -20.78
C GLN A 106 2.98 -10.74 -22.25
N ASP A 107 1.78 -10.20 -22.52
CA ASP A 107 1.26 -9.93 -23.88
C ASP A 107 0.65 -8.50 -24.02
N GLY A 108 0.87 -7.65 -23.02
CA GLY A 108 0.40 -6.26 -23.03
C GLY A 108 1.39 -5.26 -23.67
N VAL A 109 0.91 -4.06 -23.97
CA VAL A 109 1.68 -2.97 -24.63
C VAL A 109 2.71 -2.24 -23.75
N LYS A 110 2.72 -2.48 -22.43
CA LYS A 110 3.50 -1.74 -21.41
C LYS A 110 4.36 -2.66 -20.55
N ALA A 111 5.36 -2.12 -19.86
CA ALA A 111 6.18 -2.89 -18.91
C ALA A 111 5.35 -3.35 -17.69
N VAL A 112 5.48 -4.62 -17.30
CA VAL A 112 4.85 -5.21 -16.11
C VAL A 112 5.69 -6.40 -15.64
N SER A 113 6.18 -6.33 -14.40
CA SER A 113 6.81 -7.44 -13.67
C SER A 113 5.83 -8.05 -12.66
N THR A 114 5.95 -9.34 -12.32
CA THR A 114 4.93 -10.05 -11.52
C THR A 114 5.49 -11.09 -10.56
N VAL A 115 4.99 -11.08 -9.33
CA VAL A 115 5.25 -12.07 -8.29
C VAL A 115 4.02 -12.96 -8.13
N ASP A 116 4.15 -14.21 -8.56
CA ASP A 116 3.13 -15.25 -8.49
C ASP A 116 3.22 -16.07 -7.19
N ARG A 117 2.12 -16.78 -6.90
CA ARG A 117 1.95 -17.57 -5.68
C ARG A 117 3.07 -18.58 -5.40
N ASP A 118 3.71 -19.14 -6.43
CA ASP A 118 4.82 -20.10 -6.30
C ASP A 118 6.04 -19.49 -5.57
N PHE A 119 6.29 -18.18 -5.72
CA PHE A 119 7.33 -17.49 -4.94
C PHE A 119 6.83 -17.17 -3.52
N MET A 120 5.60 -16.65 -3.41
CA MET A 120 5.00 -16.24 -2.12
C MET A 120 4.83 -17.41 -1.13
N ASP A 121 4.54 -18.63 -1.60
CA ASP A 121 4.48 -19.84 -0.74
C ASP A 121 5.83 -20.24 -0.14
N LYS A 122 6.96 -19.72 -0.65
CA LYS A 122 8.30 -19.99 -0.10
C LYS A 122 8.77 -18.88 0.84
N GLN A 123 8.23 -17.67 0.75
CA GLN A 123 8.62 -16.52 1.59
C GLN A 123 8.13 -16.62 3.05
N ALA A 124 8.68 -15.78 3.92
CA ALA A 124 8.23 -15.66 5.29
C ALA A 124 6.72 -15.29 5.33
N PRO A 125 5.94 -15.84 6.28
CA PRO A 125 4.59 -15.35 6.52
C PRO A 125 4.68 -13.92 7.05
N MET A 126 3.66 -13.09 6.76
CA MET A 126 3.65 -11.62 6.96
C MET A 126 4.52 -10.82 5.99
N ALA A 127 5.37 -11.43 5.16
CA ALA A 127 6.17 -10.70 4.17
C ALA A 127 5.27 -9.78 3.34
N THR A 128 5.53 -8.48 3.39
CA THR A 128 4.59 -7.47 2.90
C THR A 128 4.58 -7.38 1.37
N ALA A 129 3.56 -6.73 0.81
CA ALA A 129 3.45 -6.53 -0.64
C ALA A 129 4.72 -5.87 -1.25
N PHE A 130 5.41 -5.00 -0.50
CA PHE A 130 6.65 -4.36 -0.95
C PHE A 130 7.82 -5.36 -0.85
N GLN A 131 8.01 -6.01 0.30
CA GLN A 131 9.08 -7.01 0.47
C GLN A 131 9.01 -8.13 -0.58
N LEU A 132 7.81 -8.59 -0.92
CA LEU A 132 7.59 -9.59 -1.96
C LEU A 132 7.99 -9.10 -3.36
N ALA A 133 7.87 -7.79 -3.64
CA ALA A 133 8.25 -7.16 -4.89
C ALA A 133 9.73 -6.72 -4.98
N SER A 134 10.51 -6.87 -3.90
CA SER A 134 11.91 -6.38 -3.79
C SER A 134 12.92 -6.98 -4.79
N LEU A 135 12.56 -8.04 -5.50
CA LEU A 135 13.41 -8.66 -6.53
C LEU A 135 13.01 -8.23 -7.96
N LEU A 136 11.93 -7.47 -8.13
CA LEU A 136 11.49 -7.00 -9.45
C LEU A 136 12.42 -5.87 -9.94
N PRO A 137 12.67 -5.76 -11.25
CA PRO A 137 13.53 -4.70 -11.78
C PRO A 137 13.00 -3.31 -11.39
N GLY A 138 13.92 -2.51 -10.85
CA GLY A 138 13.72 -1.14 -10.37
C GLY A 138 13.12 -0.98 -8.98
N ALA A 139 12.67 -2.05 -8.30
CA ALA A 139 11.95 -1.98 -7.03
C ALA A 139 12.89 -2.00 -5.79
N ASN A 140 13.33 -0.83 -5.34
CA ASN A 140 14.09 -0.66 -4.10
C ASN A 140 13.16 -0.63 -2.88
N VAL A 141 13.34 -1.52 -1.89
CA VAL A 141 12.45 -1.61 -0.71
C VAL A 141 13.22 -1.28 0.57
N ALA A 142 12.94 -0.11 1.11
CA ALA A 142 13.44 0.29 2.42
C ALA A 142 12.51 -0.25 3.51
N THR A 143 13.06 -0.98 4.48
CA THR A 143 12.34 -1.42 5.69
C THR A 143 13.19 -1.18 6.93
N SER A 144 12.52 -0.90 8.06
CA SER A 144 13.14 -0.78 9.38
C SER A 144 13.06 -2.06 10.22
N ASP A 145 12.47 -3.15 9.70
CA ASP A 145 12.38 -4.46 10.35
C ASP A 145 12.53 -5.62 9.34
N PRO A 146 12.74 -6.88 9.80
CA PRO A 146 12.81 -8.03 8.90
C PRO A 146 11.42 -8.62 8.56
N PHE A 147 10.41 -8.46 9.43
CA PHE A 147 9.15 -9.23 9.37
C PHE A 147 7.94 -8.49 8.81
N GLY A 148 8.02 -7.18 8.52
CA GLY A 148 6.92 -6.42 7.92
C GLY A 148 5.87 -5.88 8.90
N PHE A 149 6.19 -5.80 10.19
CA PHE A 149 5.32 -5.14 11.19
C PHE A 149 5.50 -3.62 11.18
N SER A 150 6.73 -3.14 10.97
CA SER A 150 7.06 -1.73 11.11
C SER A 150 6.37 -0.86 10.04
N PRO A 151 5.74 0.26 10.42
CA PRO A 151 5.23 1.24 9.45
C PRO A 151 6.36 2.07 8.82
N SER A 152 7.60 1.95 9.33
CA SER A 152 8.78 2.67 8.83
C SER A 152 9.39 1.94 7.62
N THR A 153 8.66 1.95 6.51
CA THR A 153 9.02 1.32 5.22
C THR A 153 8.61 2.21 4.04
N ASP A 154 9.40 2.20 2.97
CA ASP A 154 9.14 2.90 1.69
C ASP A 154 9.55 1.96 0.54
N ILE A 155 9.03 2.21 -0.66
CA ILE A 155 9.45 1.54 -1.91
C ILE A 155 9.73 2.60 -2.96
N SER A 156 10.91 2.61 -3.58
CA SER A 156 11.14 3.41 -4.78
C SER A 156 11.19 2.52 -6.03
N VAL A 157 10.60 3.01 -7.13
CA VAL A 157 10.56 2.33 -8.43
C VAL A 157 11.15 3.27 -9.47
N ARG A 158 12.23 2.87 -10.16
CA ARG A 158 12.97 3.73 -11.12
C ARG A 158 13.35 5.10 -10.54
N GLY A 159 13.67 5.13 -9.24
CA GLY A 159 14.04 6.32 -8.47
C GLY A 159 12.88 7.20 -7.98
N LEU A 160 11.64 6.69 -8.01
CA LEU A 160 10.42 7.42 -7.65
C LEU A 160 9.79 6.76 -6.41
N GLY A 161 9.66 7.51 -5.30
CA GLY A 161 9.24 6.98 -3.98
C GLY A 161 7.82 6.43 -3.92
N GLY A 162 7.46 5.79 -2.81
CA GLY A 162 6.21 5.01 -2.69
C GLY A 162 4.95 5.87 -2.65
N ASP A 163 5.10 7.17 -2.41
CA ASP A 163 4.11 8.23 -2.57
C ASP A 163 3.79 8.54 -4.05
N SER A 164 4.68 8.16 -4.96
CA SER A 164 4.58 8.31 -6.41
C SER A 164 4.05 7.04 -7.10
N ILE A 165 3.58 6.04 -6.34
CA ILE A 165 3.09 4.75 -6.84
C ILE A 165 1.62 4.57 -6.45
N GLY A 166 0.77 4.20 -7.41
CA GLY A 166 -0.60 3.76 -7.11
C GLY A 166 -0.62 2.34 -6.54
N TYR A 167 -1.44 2.06 -5.52
CA TYR A 167 -1.67 0.71 -5.01
C TYR A 167 -3.16 0.37 -5.15
N VAL A 168 -3.47 -0.73 -5.83
CA VAL A 168 -4.86 -1.21 -5.99
C VAL A 168 -5.01 -2.68 -5.65
N LEU A 169 -6.10 -3.04 -4.96
CA LEU A 169 -6.53 -4.41 -4.71
C LEU A 169 -7.83 -4.66 -5.48
N GLU A 170 -7.75 -5.43 -6.57
CA GLU A 170 -8.87 -5.73 -7.47
C GLU A 170 -9.68 -4.47 -7.88
N GLY A 171 -8.97 -3.38 -8.19
CA GLY A 171 -9.53 -2.10 -8.62
C GLY A 171 -9.94 -1.13 -7.49
N MET A 172 -9.94 -1.55 -6.22
CA MET A 172 -10.06 -0.65 -5.07
C MET A 172 -8.69 -0.02 -4.75
N PRO A 173 -8.57 1.31 -4.56
CA PRO A 173 -7.31 1.93 -4.18
C PRO A 173 -6.98 1.70 -2.70
N LEU A 174 -5.69 1.57 -2.39
CA LEU A 174 -5.19 1.37 -1.02
C LEU A 174 -4.37 2.54 -0.47
N ASN A 175 -3.94 3.47 -1.33
CA ASN A 175 -3.21 4.69 -0.96
C ASN A 175 -3.97 5.47 0.12
N ASP A 176 -3.25 6.04 1.08
CA ASP A 176 -3.82 7.01 2.02
C ASP A 176 -4.31 8.27 1.29
N VAL A 177 -5.36 8.90 1.83
CA VAL A 177 -6.04 10.05 1.22
C VAL A 177 -5.32 11.38 1.45
N ALA A 178 -4.53 11.51 2.51
CA ALA A 178 -3.78 12.72 2.88
C ALA A 178 -2.38 12.75 2.25
N TYR A 179 -1.67 11.63 2.32
CA TYR A 179 -0.24 11.51 1.98
C TYR A 179 0.03 10.76 0.67
N SER A 180 -1.00 10.22 0.01
CA SER A 180 -0.90 9.35 -1.19
C SER A 180 -0.02 8.10 -1.03
N SER A 181 0.56 7.86 0.15
CA SER A 181 1.51 6.77 0.40
C SER A 181 0.78 5.43 0.59
N GLY A 182 1.48 4.33 0.33
CA GLY A 182 1.01 2.98 0.65
C GLY A 182 1.73 2.44 1.88
N TYR A 183 0.99 1.98 2.88
CA TYR A 183 1.53 1.36 4.09
C TYR A 183 1.34 -0.16 4.01
N PRO A 184 2.33 -0.94 3.56
CA PRO A 184 2.13 -2.33 3.19
C PRO A 184 1.88 -3.25 4.39
N GLY A 185 2.20 -2.80 5.61
CA GLY A 185 1.80 -3.44 6.86
C GLY A 185 0.30 -3.30 7.19
N GLN A 186 -0.40 -2.32 6.60
CA GLN A 186 -1.87 -2.17 6.67
C GLN A 186 -2.62 -3.00 5.62
N PHE A 187 -1.89 -3.57 4.63
CA PHE A 187 -2.48 -4.37 3.57
C PHE A 187 -2.69 -5.83 4.01
N ALA A 188 -3.47 -6.55 3.20
CA ALA A 188 -3.87 -7.94 3.36
C ALA A 188 -2.72 -8.93 3.60
N ASP A 189 -3.05 -10.04 4.26
CA ASP A 189 -2.07 -11.10 4.55
C ASP A 189 -1.58 -11.77 3.26
N SER A 190 -0.27 -12.02 3.16
CA SER A 190 0.34 -12.57 1.96
C SER A 190 -0.07 -14.01 1.66
N GLU A 191 -0.64 -14.76 2.61
CA GLU A 191 -1.35 -16.02 2.34
C GLU A 191 -2.61 -15.85 1.48
N ASN A 192 -3.22 -14.66 1.43
CA ASN A 192 -4.44 -14.39 0.66
C ASN A 192 -4.18 -13.85 -0.76
N TYR A 193 -2.98 -13.35 -1.06
CA TYR A 193 -2.62 -12.92 -2.41
C TYR A 193 -2.44 -14.08 -3.40
N GLN A 194 -2.97 -13.87 -4.61
CA GLN A 194 -2.77 -14.75 -5.76
C GLN A 194 -1.58 -14.30 -6.59
N GLN A 195 -1.45 -12.99 -6.80
CA GLN A 195 -0.39 -12.33 -7.55
C GLN A 195 -0.24 -10.88 -7.08
N ILE A 196 1.00 -10.40 -7.11
CA ILE A 196 1.38 -8.98 -7.06
C ILE A 196 1.95 -8.63 -8.43
N ALA A 197 1.46 -7.57 -9.07
CA ALA A 197 2.00 -7.06 -10.33
C ALA A 197 2.50 -5.63 -10.13
N LEU A 198 3.62 -5.27 -10.75
CA LEU A 198 4.17 -3.92 -10.74
C LEU A 198 4.34 -3.45 -12.19
N ALA A 199 3.63 -2.38 -12.56
CA ALA A 199 3.81 -1.68 -13.81
C ALA A 199 4.65 -0.42 -13.55
N GLN A 200 5.94 -0.48 -13.88
CA GLN A 200 6.86 0.62 -13.71
C GLN A 200 6.45 1.81 -14.61
N GLY A 201 6.32 3.02 -14.04
CA GLY A 201 5.98 4.27 -14.73
C GLY A 201 4.69 4.32 -15.55
N SER A 202 3.80 3.33 -15.42
CA SER A 202 2.50 3.35 -16.10
C SER A 202 1.36 2.84 -15.22
N SER A 203 0.20 3.48 -15.33
CA SER A 203 -1.05 3.12 -14.66
C SER A 203 -2.05 2.45 -15.62
N ASP A 204 -3.18 1.93 -15.13
CA ASP A 204 -4.30 1.51 -15.98
C ASP A 204 -5.27 2.69 -16.15
N LEU A 205 -5.96 2.75 -17.29
CA LEU A 205 -6.81 3.90 -17.64
C LEU A 205 -7.94 4.12 -16.63
N ASP A 206 -8.47 3.03 -16.09
CA ASP A 206 -9.55 2.98 -15.12
C ASP A 206 -9.10 3.16 -13.64
N SER A 207 -7.78 3.13 -13.37
CA SER A 207 -7.24 3.09 -12.01
C SER A 207 -7.64 4.31 -11.16
N PRO A 208 -8.21 4.13 -9.95
CA PRO A 208 -8.72 5.21 -9.10
C PRO A 208 -7.63 5.80 -8.18
N VAL A 209 -6.54 6.30 -8.77
CA VAL A 209 -5.35 6.81 -8.08
C VAL A 209 -5.00 8.23 -8.53
N LEU A 210 -4.45 9.03 -7.61
CA LEU A 210 -4.11 10.46 -7.81
C LEU A 210 -2.60 10.72 -7.89
N ASN A 211 -1.80 9.66 -7.93
CA ASN A 211 -0.38 9.71 -7.56
C ASN A 211 0.54 8.74 -8.32
N ALA A 212 0.07 8.08 -9.38
CA ALA A 212 0.79 7.00 -10.07
C ALA A 212 1.91 7.48 -11.02
N ALA A 213 2.65 8.54 -10.66
CA ALA A 213 3.71 9.15 -11.47
C ALA A 213 4.87 8.18 -11.79
N GLY A 214 5.22 7.33 -10.83
CA GLY A 214 6.19 6.23 -10.96
C GLY A 214 5.59 4.87 -11.27
N GLY A 215 4.27 4.78 -11.50
CA GLY A 215 3.59 3.54 -11.90
C GLY A 215 2.57 3.03 -10.89
N LEU A 216 2.24 1.74 -11.03
CA LEU A 216 1.09 1.11 -10.39
C LEU A 216 1.41 -0.31 -9.91
N MET A 217 1.23 -0.56 -8.62
CA MET A 217 1.23 -1.90 -8.03
C MET A 217 -0.20 -2.42 -7.90
N GLN A 218 -0.45 -3.60 -8.46
CA GLN A 218 -1.74 -4.28 -8.43
C GLN A 218 -1.68 -5.56 -7.60
N LEU A 219 -2.69 -5.74 -6.77
CA LEU A 219 -2.85 -6.86 -5.85
C LEU A 219 -4.14 -7.61 -6.18
N SER A 220 -4.09 -8.94 -6.10
CA SER A 220 -5.23 -9.81 -6.40
C SER A 220 -5.39 -10.89 -5.34
N PHE A 221 -6.63 -11.21 -4.97
CA PHE A 221 -6.93 -12.26 -3.99
C PHE A 221 -7.09 -13.64 -4.61
N ARG A 222 -6.63 -14.65 -3.88
CA ARG A 222 -6.92 -16.07 -4.13
C ARG A 222 -8.43 -16.29 -4.05
N ASN A 223 -9.06 -16.40 -5.22
CA ASN A 223 -10.49 -16.67 -5.35
C ASN A 223 -10.91 -17.85 -4.44
N PRO A 224 -12.04 -17.75 -3.72
CA PRO A 224 -12.49 -18.78 -2.79
C PRO A 224 -12.49 -20.19 -3.38
N ALA A 225 -12.11 -21.21 -2.62
CA ALA A 225 -12.04 -22.59 -3.10
C ALA A 225 -13.41 -23.10 -3.62
N LYS A 226 -13.39 -24.04 -4.58
CA LYS A 226 -14.63 -24.66 -5.12
C LYS A 226 -15.22 -25.74 -4.22
N LYS A 227 -14.42 -26.30 -3.31
CA LYS A 227 -14.84 -27.20 -2.24
C LYS A 227 -14.76 -26.44 -0.91
N ALA A 228 -15.55 -26.85 0.08
CA ALA A 228 -15.38 -26.39 1.45
C ALA A 228 -14.07 -26.95 2.04
N GLY A 229 -13.44 -26.19 2.91
CA GLY A 229 -12.15 -26.54 3.54
C GLY A 229 -11.50 -25.31 4.16
N GLY A 230 -10.19 -25.38 4.37
CA GLY A 230 -9.42 -24.24 4.87
C GLY A 230 -7.91 -24.41 4.76
N PHE A 231 -7.20 -23.47 5.37
CA PHE A 231 -5.75 -23.48 5.54
C PHE A 231 -5.41 -22.83 6.88
N ALA A 232 -4.43 -23.39 7.59
CA ALA A 232 -3.89 -22.78 8.81
C ALA A 232 -2.37 -22.78 8.78
N SER A 233 -1.76 -21.78 9.41
CA SER A 233 -0.32 -21.75 9.69
C SER A 233 -0.04 -21.21 11.09
N VAL A 234 1.03 -21.71 11.70
CA VAL A 234 1.58 -21.22 12.97
C VAL A 234 3.09 -21.02 12.79
N SER A 235 3.59 -19.90 13.28
CA SER A 235 4.99 -19.48 13.07
C SER A 235 5.64 -19.04 14.38
N TYR A 236 6.93 -19.36 14.57
CA TYR A 236 7.72 -18.94 15.73
C TYR A 236 9.20 -18.75 15.38
N GLY A 237 9.92 -17.82 16.01
CA GLY A 237 11.35 -17.63 15.74
C GLY A 237 12.04 -16.44 16.43
N SER A 238 12.98 -15.81 15.72
CA SER A 238 13.78 -14.65 16.17
C SER A 238 12.91 -13.56 16.77
N TYR A 239 13.49 -12.80 17.70
CA TYR A 239 12.81 -11.68 18.38
C TYR A 239 11.49 -12.07 19.06
N ASN A 240 11.38 -13.33 19.48
CA ASN A 240 10.18 -13.88 20.11
C ASN A 240 8.91 -13.60 19.27
N THR A 241 9.07 -13.70 17.94
CA THR A 241 7.97 -13.61 16.98
C THR A 241 7.06 -14.82 17.12
N ASN A 242 5.77 -14.58 17.25
CA ASN A 242 4.72 -15.57 17.07
C ASN A 242 3.73 -15.07 16.01
N ARG A 243 3.16 -15.97 15.20
CA ARG A 243 1.95 -15.69 14.42
C ARG A 243 1.10 -16.93 14.25
N GLU A 244 -0.20 -16.71 14.33
CA GLU A 244 -1.26 -17.66 14.03
C GLU A 244 -2.08 -17.11 12.85
N PHE A 245 -2.31 -17.93 11.82
CA PHE A 245 -3.18 -17.61 10.68
C PHE A 245 -4.16 -18.75 10.43
N ILE A 246 -5.41 -18.41 10.13
CA ILE A 246 -6.41 -19.37 9.64
C ILE A 246 -7.25 -18.73 8.53
N ARG A 247 -7.56 -19.54 7.51
CA ARG A 247 -8.50 -19.22 6.42
C ARG A 247 -9.51 -20.36 6.30
N MET A 248 -10.77 -20.00 6.09
CA MET A 248 -11.86 -20.93 5.83
C MET A 248 -12.51 -20.56 4.49
N ASP A 249 -12.64 -21.55 3.59
CA ASP A 249 -13.29 -21.41 2.30
C ASP A 249 -14.61 -22.21 2.30
N THR A 250 -15.72 -21.59 1.86
CA THR A 250 -17.07 -22.19 1.96
C THR A 250 -17.35 -23.29 0.95
N GLY A 251 -16.55 -23.39 -0.11
CA GLY A 251 -16.96 -24.06 -1.35
C GLY A 251 -18.12 -23.35 -2.06
N ASP A 252 -18.69 -24.02 -3.05
CA ASP A 252 -19.90 -23.57 -3.76
C ASP A 252 -21.16 -23.70 -2.88
N ILE A 253 -21.63 -22.56 -2.38
CA ILE A 253 -22.76 -22.45 -1.46
C ILE A 253 -24.05 -22.83 -2.19
N ALA A 254 -24.62 -23.96 -1.77
CA ALA A 254 -25.90 -24.52 -2.24
C ALA A 254 -26.01 -24.65 -3.78
N HIS A 255 -24.88 -24.94 -4.45
CA HIS A 255 -24.79 -25.03 -5.92
C HIS A 255 -25.25 -23.78 -6.68
N THR A 256 -25.16 -22.61 -6.03
CA THR A 256 -25.63 -21.37 -6.63
C THR A 256 -24.56 -20.69 -7.50
N GLY A 257 -23.28 -21.08 -7.40
CA GLY A 257 -22.16 -20.31 -7.96
C GLY A 257 -21.72 -19.14 -7.06
N LEU A 258 -22.08 -19.16 -5.76
CA LEU A 258 -21.54 -18.26 -4.75
C LEU A 258 -20.49 -19.01 -3.93
N ARG A 259 -19.31 -18.43 -3.76
CA ARG A 259 -18.20 -18.98 -2.94
C ARG A 259 -17.65 -17.87 -2.04
N GLY A 260 -17.23 -18.19 -0.82
CA GLY A 260 -16.66 -17.23 0.11
C GLY A 260 -15.37 -17.74 0.76
N PHE A 261 -14.46 -16.83 1.09
CA PHE A 261 -13.43 -17.07 2.11
C PHE A 261 -13.48 -15.98 3.18
N ILE A 262 -13.15 -16.35 4.41
CA ILE A 262 -12.76 -15.44 5.49
C ILE A 262 -11.45 -15.97 6.08
N SER A 263 -10.56 -15.06 6.45
CA SER A 263 -9.33 -15.38 7.20
C SER A 263 -9.20 -14.51 8.44
N TYR A 264 -8.37 -14.94 9.36
CA TYR A 264 -7.90 -14.17 10.51
C TYR A 264 -6.42 -14.46 10.73
N SER A 265 -5.66 -13.44 11.11
CA SER A 265 -4.34 -13.63 11.71
C SER A 265 -4.11 -12.73 12.91
N HIS A 266 -3.26 -13.21 13.80
CA HIS A 266 -2.67 -12.44 14.88
C HIS A 266 -1.17 -12.77 14.91
N GLY A 267 -0.33 -11.74 14.93
CA GLY A 267 1.10 -11.87 15.08
C GLY A 267 1.66 -10.81 16.02
N ALA A 268 2.78 -11.14 16.67
CA ALA A 268 3.54 -10.17 17.45
C ALA A 268 5.04 -10.52 17.44
N THR A 269 5.90 -9.50 17.45
CA THR A 269 7.37 -9.59 17.49
C THR A 269 7.92 -8.60 18.50
N ASP A 270 8.94 -8.96 19.29
CA ASP A 270 9.75 -7.94 19.98
C ASP A 270 10.54 -7.16 18.92
N ASN A 271 10.94 -5.92 19.22
CA ASN A 271 11.73 -5.13 18.28
C ASN A 271 13.13 -5.78 18.08
N TRP A 272 13.59 -5.84 16.83
CA TRP A 272 14.90 -6.42 16.53
C TRP A 272 16.08 -5.55 17.00
N ARG A 273 15.85 -4.24 17.09
CA ARG A 273 16.74 -3.24 17.71
C ARG A 273 15.93 -2.30 18.62
N GLY A 274 16.55 -1.91 19.73
CA GLY A 274 15.88 -1.10 20.74
C GLY A 274 14.72 -1.81 21.47
N PRO A 275 14.05 -1.10 22.38
CA PRO A 275 12.93 -1.63 23.17
C PRO A 275 11.57 -1.46 22.44
N GLY A 276 10.83 -2.56 22.29
CA GLY A 276 9.44 -2.55 21.80
C GLY A 276 8.89 -3.96 21.60
N ARG A 277 7.58 -4.07 21.36
CA ARG A 277 6.92 -5.30 20.88
C ARG A 277 5.74 -4.94 19.98
N ASP A 278 5.85 -5.20 18.70
CA ASP A 278 4.86 -4.85 17.69
C ASP A 278 3.80 -5.96 17.59
N GLU A 279 2.54 -5.57 17.40
CA GLU A 279 1.38 -6.47 17.28
C GLU A 279 0.57 -6.12 16.03
N LYS A 280 0.15 -7.14 15.27
CA LYS A 280 -0.76 -7.03 14.12
C LYS A 280 -1.90 -8.04 14.26
N GLN A 281 -3.12 -7.58 14.03
CA GLN A 281 -4.31 -8.43 13.86
C GLN A 281 -4.94 -8.11 12.50
N HIS A 282 -5.30 -9.15 11.75
CA HIS A 282 -5.80 -9.02 10.39
C HIS A 282 -7.03 -9.88 10.11
N VAL A 283 -7.93 -9.39 9.26
CA VAL A 283 -9.09 -10.14 8.71
C VAL A 283 -9.25 -9.80 7.23
N ASP A 284 -8.98 -10.77 6.34
CA ASP A 284 -9.36 -10.68 4.93
C ASP A 284 -10.61 -11.50 4.63
N PHE A 285 -11.42 -11.03 3.67
CA PHE A 285 -12.52 -11.81 3.12
C PHE A 285 -12.70 -11.55 1.61
N LYS A 286 -13.28 -12.55 0.92
CA LYS A 286 -13.83 -12.39 -0.43
C LYS A 286 -15.01 -13.31 -0.63
N PHE A 287 -16.16 -12.75 -1.00
CA PHE A 287 -17.30 -13.48 -1.53
C PHE A 287 -17.35 -13.26 -3.04
N LEU A 288 -17.25 -14.33 -3.82
CA LEU A 288 -17.28 -14.32 -5.29
C LEU A 288 -18.54 -15.03 -5.78
N LYS A 289 -19.33 -14.33 -6.59
CA LYS A 289 -20.48 -14.84 -7.32
C LYS A 289 -20.14 -14.91 -8.80
N GLU A 290 -20.28 -16.10 -9.40
CA GLU A 290 -20.19 -16.31 -10.85
C GLU A 290 -21.55 -16.77 -11.39
N TRP A 291 -21.89 -16.34 -12.61
CA TRP A 291 -23.05 -16.86 -13.36
C TRP A 291 -22.80 -16.86 -14.87
N GLY A 292 -23.84 -17.09 -15.66
CA GLY A 292 -23.73 -17.44 -17.09
C GLY A 292 -22.91 -16.48 -17.95
N GLN A 293 -22.29 -17.01 -19.01
CA GLN A 293 -21.50 -16.29 -20.02
C GLN A 293 -20.26 -15.49 -19.53
N GLY A 294 -19.84 -15.64 -18.26
CA GLY A 294 -18.66 -14.96 -17.70
C GLY A 294 -18.98 -13.82 -16.73
N ASN A 295 -20.27 -13.53 -16.53
CA ASN A 295 -20.73 -12.56 -15.53
C ASN A 295 -20.22 -12.96 -14.13
N HIS A 296 -19.65 -12.00 -13.41
CA HIS A 296 -19.28 -12.20 -12.01
C HIS A 296 -19.39 -10.90 -11.21
N ALA A 297 -19.52 -11.06 -9.90
CA ALA A 297 -19.50 -9.97 -8.92
C ALA A 297 -18.83 -10.49 -7.65
N SER A 298 -18.13 -9.63 -6.94
CA SER A 298 -17.58 -9.99 -5.64
C SER A 298 -17.79 -8.89 -4.60
N LEU A 299 -17.56 -9.25 -3.34
CA LEU A 299 -17.45 -8.35 -2.20
C LEU A 299 -16.23 -8.82 -1.42
N LEU A 300 -15.19 -8.01 -1.38
CA LEU A 300 -13.91 -8.30 -0.72
C LEU A 300 -13.53 -7.18 0.25
N GLY A 301 -12.64 -7.50 1.18
CA GLY A 301 -12.11 -6.50 2.09
C GLY A 301 -10.99 -7.02 2.99
N SER A 302 -10.38 -6.06 3.68
CA SER A 302 -9.14 -6.17 4.46
C SER A 302 -9.33 -5.28 5.70
N PHE A 303 -9.39 -5.86 6.89
CA PHE A 303 -9.38 -5.13 8.16
C PHE A 303 -8.05 -5.40 8.89
N ASN A 304 -7.34 -4.32 9.22
CA ASN A 304 -6.09 -4.36 9.97
C ASN A 304 -6.26 -3.58 11.28
N SER A 305 -5.72 -4.12 12.38
CA SER A 305 -5.49 -3.38 13.62
C SER A 305 -4.09 -3.68 14.12
N THR A 306 -3.24 -2.66 14.23
CA THR A 306 -1.85 -2.79 14.67
C THR A 306 -1.54 -1.91 15.87
N ILE A 307 -0.54 -2.31 16.65
CA ILE A 307 0.13 -1.44 17.62
C ILE A 307 1.63 -1.66 17.47
N THR A 308 2.28 -0.70 16.82
CA THR A 308 3.70 -0.77 16.44
C THR A 308 4.55 0.20 17.26
N SER A 309 5.86 0.13 17.09
CA SER A 309 6.85 1.01 17.71
C SER A 309 7.49 1.88 16.65
N TYR A 310 7.69 3.16 16.92
CA TYR A 310 8.54 3.98 16.08
C TYR A 310 9.99 3.48 16.14
N TYR A 311 10.63 3.33 14.98
CA TYR A 311 12.05 3.01 14.84
C TYR A 311 12.80 4.30 14.48
N PRO A 312 13.63 4.88 15.38
CA PRO A 312 14.34 6.11 15.07
C PRO A 312 15.25 5.96 13.87
N GLN A 313 15.23 6.96 13.00
CA GLN A 313 16.08 7.05 11.82
C GLN A 313 17.45 7.58 12.20
N ALA A 314 18.51 7.06 11.59
CA ALA A 314 19.86 7.55 11.82
C ALA A 314 20.17 8.76 10.94
N SER A 315 21.03 9.67 11.42
CA SER A 315 21.80 10.53 10.53
C SER A 315 23.06 9.79 10.06
N MET A 316 23.74 10.28 9.04
CA MET A 316 25.02 9.72 8.60
C MET A 316 26.16 9.90 9.63
N GLU A 317 25.98 10.77 10.63
CA GLU A 317 26.87 10.90 11.78
C GLU A 317 26.56 9.83 12.84
N SER A 318 25.30 9.74 13.30
CA SER A 318 24.91 8.78 14.34
C SER A 318 24.97 7.33 13.86
N TRP A 319 24.85 7.07 12.55
CA TRP A 319 25.13 5.76 11.97
C TRP A 319 26.61 5.36 12.12
N LYS A 320 27.55 6.31 11.97
CA LYS A 320 29.00 6.04 12.07
C LYS A 320 29.48 5.91 13.51
N SER A 321 28.84 6.58 14.47
CA SER A 321 29.19 6.44 15.89
C SER A 321 28.55 5.21 16.54
N ASP A 322 27.25 4.98 16.28
CA ASP A 322 26.43 4.08 17.09
C ASP A 322 25.91 2.86 16.31
N GLY A 323 25.92 2.90 14.97
CA GLY A 323 25.40 1.84 14.10
C GLY A 323 23.93 1.51 14.41
N ILE A 324 23.64 0.24 14.67
CA ILE A 324 22.31 -0.23 15.08
C ILE A 324 21.96 0.10 16.55
N GLY A 325 22.89 0.68 17.31
CA GLY A 325 22.80 0.90 18.77
C GLY A 325 22.58 2.37 19.17
N GLY A 326 23.02 2.70 20.39
CA GLY A 326 23.11 4.07 20.92
C GLY A 326 21.88 4.97 20.69
N ALA A 327 22.12 6.21 20.27
CA ALA A 327 21.14 7.26 20.03
C ALA A 327 20.16 6.94 18.88
N ASN A 328 20.46 5.96 18.03
CA ASN A 328 19.55 5.50 16.98
C ASN A 328 18.37 4.65 17.54
N ASN A 329 18.25 4.49 18.87
CA ASN A 329 17.16 3.76 19.52
C ASN A 329 16.58 4.54 20.70
N LEU A 330 15.27 4.33 20.95
CA LEU A 330 14.56 4.91 22.09
C LEU A 330 15.00 4.27 23.42
N LEU A 331 14.90 5.02 24.51
CA LEU A 331 15.33 4.56 25.83
C LEU A 331 14.36 3.52 26.42
N ALA A 332 14.92 2.42 26.95
CA ALA A 332 14.16 1.30 27.50
C ALA A 332 13.51 1.58 28.87
N ARG A 333 13.86 2.69 29.52
CA ARG A 333 13.36 3.14 30.82
C ARG A 333 13.05 4.64 30.74
N TYR A 334 12.02 5.06 31.47
CA TYR A 334 11.71 6.48 31.63
C TYR A 334 12.71 7.14 32.58
N ASP A 335 13.28 8.26 32.16
CA ASP A 335 14.12 9.11 33.01
C ASP A 335 13.27 10.29 33.51
N ALA A 336 12.94 10.26 34.80
CA ALA A 336 12.21 11.34 35.45
C ALA A 336 13.11 12.51 35.92
N SER A 337 14.43 12.42 35.71
CA SER A 337 15.42 13.44 36.12
C SER A 337 15.97 14.27 34.95
N ASN A 338 15.70 13.85 33.72
CA ASN A 338 16.03 14.58 32.50
C ASN A 338 14.86 14.46 31.53
N GLN A 339 14.17 15.58 31.26
CA GLN A 339 12.96 15.60 30.43
C GLN A 339 13.20 15.17 28.98
N SER A 340 14.40 15.41 28.42
CA SER A 340 14.76 14.97 27.06
C SER A 340 14.91 13.44 26.99
N ASN A 341 15.56 12.84 27.99
CA ASN A 341 15.59 11.38 28.15
C ASN A 341 14.18 10.82 28.40
N GLY A 342 13.36 11.51 29.22
CA GLY A 342 11.97 11.14 29.47
C GLY A 342 11.08 11.14 28.22
N ALA A 343 11.26 12.14 27.34
CA ALA A 343 10.62 12.21 26.03
C ALA A 343 11.06 11.06 25.10
N ASN A 344 12.33 10.68 25.14
CA ASN A 344 12.88 9.55 24.36
C ASN A 344 12.50 8.15 24.91
N TYR A 345 11.57 8.04 25.87
CA TYR A 345 11.10 6.76 26.40
C TYR A 345 10.14 6.04 25.44
N TRP A 346 10.48 4.81 25.05
CA TRP A 346 9.82 4.07 23.96
C TRP A 346 8.29 3.93 24.06
N ARG A 347 7.72 3.87 25.26
CA ARG A 347 6.26 3.76 25.43
C ARG A 347 5.48 5.01 25.02
N LEU A 348 6.15 6.15 24.85
CA LEU A 348 5.56 7.38 24.31
C LEU A 348 5.48 7.36 22.77
N TRP A 349 6.17 6.42 22.12
CA TRP A 349 6.33 6.30 20.67
C TRP A 349 5.68 5.02 20.11
N ARG A 350 4.55 4.64 20.70
CA ARG A 350 3.74 3.50 20.26
C ARG A 350 2.70 4.00 19.26
N GLN A 351 2.77 3.52 18.02
CA GLN A 351 1.91 3.95 16.91
C GLN A 351 0.80 2.91 16.68
N PRO A 352 -0.42 3.13 17.22
CA PRO A 352 -1.58 2.31 16.92
C PRO A 352 -2.29 2.77 15.63
N GLU A 353 -2.82 1.82 14.88
CA GLU A 353 -3.50 2.05 13.60
C GLU A 353 -4.64 1.05 13.38
N ARG A 354 -5.74 1.50 12.76
CA ARG A 354 -6.89 0.68 12.36
C ARG A 354 -7.31 1.08 10.94
N THR A 355 -7.15 0.18 9.99
CA THR A 355 -7.66 0.38 8.62
C THR A 355 -8.70 -0.65 8.25
N PHE A 356 -9.64 -0.22 7.41
CA PHE A 356 -10.63 -1.07 6.76
C PHE A 356 -10.72 -0.69 5.30
N TYR A 357 -10.55 -1.66 4.41
CA TYR A 357 -10.77 -1.53 2.98
C TYR A 357 -11.88 -2.50 2.56
N ALA A 358 -12.83 -2.05 1.74
CA ALA A 358 -13.87 -2.90 1.15
C ALA A 358 -14.17 -2.50 -0.29
N GLY A 359 -14.09 -3.46 -1.20
CA GLY A 359 -14.37 -3.30 -2.64
C GLY A 359 -15.42 -4.31 -3.10
N ALA A 360 -16.25 -3.93 -4.07
CA ALA A 360 -17.24 -4.82 -4.66
C ALA A 360 -17.21 -4.82 -6.19
N PRO A 361 -16.11 -5.29 -6.83
CA PRO A 361 -15.97 -5.31 -8.28
C PRO A 361 -16.97 -6.27 -8.95
N ILE A 362 -17.56 -5.80 -10.05
CA ILE A 362 -18.62 -6.42 -10.83
C ILE A 362 -18.25 -6.35 -12.32
N HIS A 363 -18.32 -7.49 -13.01
CA HIS A 363 -18.19 -7.60 -14.46
C HIS A 363 -19.47 -8.20 -15.06
N LEU A 364 -20.17 -7.42 -15.89
CA LEU A 364 -21.41 -7.82 -16.56
C LEU A 364 -21.23 -7.88 -18.06
N ARG A 365 -21.42 -9.07 -18.65
CA ARG A 365 -21.59 -9.23 -20.10
C ARG A 365 -23.05 -8.95 -20.46
N LEU A 366 -23.30 -7.73 -20.92
CA LEU A 366 -24.62 -7.23 -21.30
C LEU A 366 -25.08 -7.78 -22.66
N THR A 367 -24.15 -7.96 -23.61
CA THR A 367 -24.39 -8.61 -24.91
C THR A 367 -23.15 -9.37 -25.40
N ASP A 368 -23.19 -9.98 -26.58
CA ASP A 368 -22.00 -10.56 -27.24
C ASP A 368 -20.91 -9.54 -27.63
N ARG A 369 -21.18 -8.23 -27.51
CA ARG A 369 -20.28 -7.13 -27.88
C ARG A 369 -20.16 -6.03 -26.83
N LEU A 370 -20.80 -6.17 -25.68
CA LEU A 370 -20.89 -5.11 -24.67
C LEU A 370 -20.68 -5.70 -23.28
N THR A 371 -19.63 -5.28 -22.59
CA THR A 371 -19.44 -5.56 -21.15
C THR A 371 -19.44 -4.25 -20.36
N LEU A 372 -19.81 -4.36 -19.09
CA LEU A 372 -19.86 -3.28 -18.11
C LEU A 372 -19.11 -3.75 -16.88
N ASP A 373 -18.06 -3.02 -16.55
CA ASP A 373 -17.20 -3.25 -15.40
C ASP A 373 -17.42 -2.11 -14.39
N SER A 374 -17.54 -2.45 -13.11
CA SER A 374 -17.92 -1.51 -12.06
C SER A 374 -17.30 -1.92 -10.73
N THR A 375 -16.48 -1.03 -10.16
CA THR A 375 -15.77 -1.25 -8.90
C THR A 375 -16.07 -0.11 -7.92
N PRO A 376 -17.20 -0.16 -7.21
CA PRO A 376 -17.44 0.63 -6.01
C PRO A 376 -16.55 0.15 -4.85
N TYR A 377 -16.07 1.10 -4.05
CA TYR A 377 -15.19 0.84 -2.92
C TYR A 377 -15.39 1.83 -1.77
N ALA A 378 -14.95 1.44 -0.58
CA ALA A 378 -14.85 2.28 0.61
C ALA A 378 -13.62 1.91 1.44
N GLN A 379 -13.05 2.93 2.11
CA GLN A 379 -11.89 2.85 2.99
C GLN A 379 -12.17 3.70 4.24
N PHE A 380 -11.68 3.22 5.39
CA PHE A 380 -11.63 3.95 6.64
C PHE A 380 -10.25 3.73 7.28
N ALA A 381 -9.66 4.78 7.84
CA ALA A 381 -8.47 4.69 8.68
C ALA A 381 -8.62 5.49 9.97
N TYR A 382 -8.00 5.00 11.04
CA TYR A 382 -7.80 5.75 12.28
C TYR A 382 -6.49 5.36 12.94
N GLY A 383 -5.55 6.31 12.91
CA GLY A 383 -4.19 6.14 13.41
C GLY A 383 -3.77 7.23 14.39
N ASN A 384 -2.74 6.93 15.16
CA ASN A 384 -1.99 7.92 15.93
C ASN A 384 -0.49 7.76 15.67
N ALA A 385 0.17 8.84 15.27
CA ALA A 385 1.62 8.99 15.26
C ALA A 385 2.08 9.86 16.43
N PRO A 386 2.22 9.29 17.65
CA PRO A 386 2.67 10.03 18.80
C PRO A 386 4.19 10.16 18.86
N GLY A 387 4.63 11.16 19.62
CA GLY A 387 6.01 11.29 20.09
C GLY A 387 6.04 11.80 21.53
N GLY A 388 7.08 11.45 22.27
CA GLY A 388 7.38 12.11 23.54
C GLY A 388 7.98 13.48 23.27
N THR A 389 7.51 14.50 24.00
CA THR A 389 7.99 15.88 23.88
C THR A 389 7.92 16.59 25.25
N VAL A 390 8.40 17.82 25.33
CA VAL A 390 8.28 18.67 26.53
C VAL A 390 7.30 19.81 26.24
N LEU A 391 6.46 20.14 27.23
CA LEU A 391 5.46 21.19 27.14
C LEU A 391 5.50 22.06 28.40
N SER A 392 5.46 23.38 28.23
CA SER A 392 5.36 24.34 29.33
C SER A 392 4.01 24.24 30.06
N GLU A 393 3.99 24.50 31.36
CA GLU A 393 2.74 24.59 32.12
C GLU A 393 2.01 25.92 31.92
N SER A 394 2.72 26.99 31.54
CA SER A 394 2.17 28.33 31.31
C SER A 394 2.84 29.02 30.11
N GLY A 395 2.29 30.16 29.67
CA GLY A 395 2.76 30.85 28.45
C GLY A 395 2.37 30.13 27.16
N LEU A 396 1.36 29.25 27.23
CA LEU A 396 0.91 28.41 26.14
C LEU A 396 0.11 29.18 25.08
N TYR A 397 0.01 28.59 23.90
CA TYR A 397 -0.70 29.09 22.74
C TYR A 397 -1.58 28.00 22.13
N GLN A 398 -2.70 28.42 21.52
CA GLN A 398 -3.45 27.59 20.58
C GLN A 398 -3.42 28.32 19.23
N GLY A 399 -2.67 27.77 18.28
CA GLY A 399 -2.32 28.51 17.06
C GLY A 399 -1.59 29.82 17.41
N THR A 400 -2.02 30.95 16.87
CA THR A 400 -1.45 32.28 17.17
C THR A 400 -2.06 32.95 18.42
N GLN A 401 -2.98 32.31 19.14
CA GLN A 401 -3.64 32.89 20.31
C GLN A 401 -2.97 32.44 21.61
N ALA A 402 -2.44 33.38 22.38
CA ALA A 402 -1.94 33.13 23.73
C ALA A 402 -3.08 32.71 24.69
N LEU A 403 -2.78 31.77 25.58
CA LEU A 403 -3.71 31.21 26.55
C LEU A 403 -3.40 31.74 27.96
N PRO A 404 -4.41 32.15 28.75
CA PRO A 404 -4.23 32.55 30.14
C PRO A 404 -4.08 31.35 31.09
N ASP A 405 -4.35 30.15 30.60
CA ASP A 405 -4.32 28.89 31.34
C ASP A 405 -2.93 28.58 31.89
N THR A 406 -2.90 28.04 33.12
CA THR A 406 -1.74 27.34 33.66
C THR A 406 -2.16 25.90 33.91
N LEU A 407 -1.52 24.96 33.22
CA LEU A 407 -1.71 23.54 33.38
C LEU A 407 -1.08 23.06 34.70
N ASN A 408 -1.50 21.88 35.14
CA ASN A 408 -0.88 21.14 36.24
C ASN A 408 -0.44 19.79 35.69
N LEU A 409 0.82 19.69 35.30
CA LEU A 409 1.36 18.54 34.57
C LEU A 409 2.10 17.59 35.53
N PRO A 410 1.77 16.28 35.56
CA PRO A 410 2.43 15.33 36.44
C PRO A 410 3.94 15.27 36.17
N GLY A 411 4.75 15.47 37.21
CA GLY A 411 6.21 15.42 37.09
C GLY A 411 6.84 16.66 36.47
N ALA A 412 6.15 17.80 36.47
CA ALA A 412 6.72 19.06 36.02
C ALA A 412 8.01 19.46 36.77
N GLN A 413 8.93 20.08 36.03
CA GLN A 413 10.21 20.62 36.47
C GLN A 413 10.38 21.99 35.83
N ASP A 414 10.74 22.99 36.64
CA ASP A 414 10.93 24.39 36.24
C ASP A 414 9.80 24.98 35.36
N GLY A 415 8.55 24.57 35.61
CA GLY A 415 7.36 25.04 34.89
C GLY A 415 7.10 24.36 33.55
N SER A 416 7.65 23.16 33.32
CA SER A 416 7.42 22.35 32.11
C SER A 416 7.38 20.85 32.45
N ALA A 417 6.77 20.01 31.61
CA ALA A 417 6.73 18.56 31.82
C ALA A 417 6.87 17.78 30.52
N VAL A 418 7.26 16.50 30.64
CA VAL A 418 7.16 15.55 29.51
C VAL A 418 5.68 15.27 29.24
N VAL A 419 5.29 15.35 27.98
CA VAL A 419 3.96 14.97 27.49
C VAL A 419 4.11 14.05 26.28
N ARG A 420 3.05 13.32 25.94
CA ARG A 420 2.95 12.64 24.65
C ARG A 420 2.18 13.54 23.69
N ALA A 421 2.84 14.04 22.66
CA ALA A 421 2.14 14.56 21.48
C ALA A 421 1.46 13.38 20.78
N ASN A 422 0.26 13.57 20.26
CA ASN A 422 -0.46 12.58 19.46
C ASN A 422 -0.81 13.26 18.15
N TYR A 423 -0.38 12.72 17.01
CA TYR A 423 -0.90 13.18 15.72
C TYR A 423 -1.93 12.16 15.25
N THR A 424 -3.21 12.45 15.49
CA THR A 424 -4.33 11.54 15.18
C THR A 424 -4.93 11.90 13.84
N GLN A 425 -4.92 10.97 12.89
CA GLN A 425 -5.64 11.07 11.61
C GLN A 425 -6.89 10.19 11.69
N ARG A 426 -8.03 10.70 11.19
CA ARG A 426 -9.23 9.90 10.92
C ARG A 426 -9.70 10.19 9.50
N SER A 427 -9.65 9.17 8.64
CA SER A 427 -10.02 9.32 7.24
C SER A 427 -11.16 8.38 6.84
N TYR A 428 -12.04 8.89 5.98
CA TYR A 428 -13.04 8.13 5.25
C TYR A 428 -12.86 8.40 3.76
N ARG A 429 -12.83 7.35 2.95
CA ARG A 429 -12.78 7.46 1.49
C ARG A 429 -13.82 6.53 0.87
N SER A 430 -14.51 6.97 -0.17
CA SER A 430 -15.44 6.14 -0.92
C SER A 430 -15.58 6.63 -2.35
N GLY A 431 -15.73 5.69 -3.28
CA GLY A 431 -15.76 6.01 -4.69
C GLY A 431 -16.22 4.85 -5.53
N PHE A 432 -16.21 5.05 -6.84
CA PHE A 432 -16.44 3.99 -7.81
C PHE A 432 -15.79 4.33 -9.15
N THR A 433 -15.23 3.32 -9.80
CA THR A 433 -14.93 3.35 -11.24
C THR A 433 -15.99 2.55 -11.98
N VAL A 434 -16.44 3.05 -13.13
CA VAL A 434 -17.29 2.33 -14.09
C VAL A 434 -16.67 2.44 -15.48
N ALA A 435 -16.56 1.32 -16.19
CA ALA A 435 -16.08 1.22 -17.57
C ALA A 435 -17.06 0.39 -18.42
N LEU A 436 -17.35 0.86 -19.63
CA LEU A 436 -18.20 0.20 -20.62
C LEU A 436 -17.34 -0.15 -21.83
N HIS A 437 -17.19 -1.45 -22.12
CA HIS A 437 -16.37 -1.96 -23.23
C HIS A 437 -17.27 -2.40 -24.39
N TYR A 438 -17.00 -1.91 -25.60
CA TYR A 438 -17.79 -2.17 -26.81
C TYR A 438 -16.93 -2.73 -27.96
N LYS A 439 -17.01 -4.05 -28.16
CA LYS A 439 -16.23 -4.76 -29.18
C LYS A 439 -16.87 -4.68 -30.57
N LYS A 440 -16.14 -4.11 -31.53
CA LYS A 440 -16.60 -3.92 -32.91
C LYS A 440 -15.47 -4.20 -33.92
N ALA A 441 -15.55 -5.36 -34.59
CA ALA A 441 -14.52 -5.87 -35.49
C ALA A 441 -13.16 -5.99 -34.78
N TRP A 442 -12.15 -5.24 -35.22
CA TRP A 442 -10.80 -5.20 -34.63
C TRP A 442 -10.69 -4.28 -33.39
N ASN A 443 -11.68 -3.43 -33.15
CA ASN A 443 -11.69 -2.41 -32.09
C ASN A 443 -12.40 -2.93 -30.82
N ASP A 444 -11.98 -2.47 -29.66
CA ASP A 444 -12.57 -2.76 -28.35
C ASP A 444 -12.57 -1.46 -27.53
N PHE A 445 -13.59 -0.64 -27.81
CA PHE A 445 -13.70 0.72 -27.27
C PHE A 445 -14.06 0.69 -25.79
N VAL A 446 -13.31 1.39 -24.95
CA VAL A 446 -13.65 1.63 -23.54
C VAL A 446 -14.12 3.06 -23.33
N PHE A 447 -15.21 3.24 -22.58
CA PHE A 447 -15.68 4.54 -22.09
C PHE A 447 -15.99 4.42 -20.61
N GLY A 448 -15.49 5.34 -19.79
CA GLY A 448 -15.66 5.23 -18.34
C GLY A 448 -15.60 6.54 -17.57
N TYR A 449 -15.99 6.42 -16.31
CA TYR A 449 -16.05 7.49 -15.33
C TYR A 449 -15.61 6.96 -13.97
N TRP A 450 -14.84 7.78 -13.26
CA TRP A 450 -14.40 7.53 -11.89
C TRP A 450 -14.83 8.71 -11.00
N TYR A 451 -15.42 8.39 -9.86
CA TYR A 451 -15.68 9.33 -8.77
C TYR A 451 -14.98 8.87 -7.49
N ASP A 452 -14.38 9.80 -6.77
CA ASP A 452 -13.76 9.58 -5.46
C ASP A 452 -14.13 10.70 -4.50
N TYR A 453 -14.43 10.34 -3.26
CA TYR A 453 -14.72 11.26 -2.15
C TYR A 453 -13.85 10.89 -0.95
N GLY A 454 -13.16 11.89 -0.39
CA GLY A 454 -12.39 11.78 0.85
C GLY A 454 -12.85 12.81 1.87
N ASP A 455 -13.02 12.38 3.12
CA ASP A 455 -13.24 13.20 4.31
C ASP A 455 -12.13 12.85 5.31
N ASP A 456 -11.17 13.76 5.50
CA ASP A 456 -9.97 13.54 6.30
C ASP A 456 -9.87 14.59 7.42
N ASN A 457 -9.64 14.12 8.65
CA ASN A 457 -9.58 14.95 9.86
C ASN A 457 -8.31 14.61 10.66
N GLU A 458 -7.37 15.55 10.71
CA GLU A 458 -6.13 15.47 11.49
C GLU A 458 -6.20 16.36 12.72
N GLN A 459 -5.75 15.89 13.87
CA GLN A 459 -5.62 16.69 15.09
C GLN A 459 -4.34 16.36 15.83
N GLN A 460 -3.77 17.37 16.51
CA GLN A 460 -2.61 17.17 17.37
C GLN A 460 -2.88 17.48 18.86
N PRO A 461 -3.66 16.64 19.58
CA PRO A 461 -3.85 16.76 21.02
C PRO A 461 -2.68 16.19 21.83
N PHE A 462 -2.44 16.76 23.02
CA PHE A 462 -1.42 16.27 23.95
C PHE A 462 -2.02 15.40 25.06
N THR A 463 -1.25 14.42 25.54
CA THR A 463 -1.60 13.53 26.65
C THR A 463 -0.54 13.64 27.75
N ALA A 464 -0.95 13.81 29.00
CA ALA A 464 -0.01 13.88 30.12
C ALA A 464 0.79 12.57 30.29
N VAL A 465 2.05 12.68 30.72
CA VAL A 465 2.89 11.55 31.12
C VAL A 465 3.05 11.59 32.64
N GLN A 466 2.85 10.44 33.29
CA GLN A 466 3.02 10.31 34.74
C GLN A 466 4.51 10.20 35.10
N THR A 467 4.86 10.43 36.37
CA THR A 467 6.26 10.40 36.87
C THR A 467 7.00 9.06 36.67
N ASN A 468 6.29 7.99 36.30
CA ASN A 468 6.83 6.68 35.95
C ASN A 468 6.89 6.39 34.43
N GLY A 469 6.65 7.41 33.59
CA GLY A 469 6.61 7.29 32.13
C GLY A 469 5.31 6.70 31.57
N ALA A 470 4.30 6.44 32.39
CA ALA A 470 3.00 5.98 31.91
C ALA A 470 2.21 7.13 31.28
N SER A 471 1.78 6.96 30.03
CA SER A 471 0.84 7.86 29.35
C SER A 471 -0.44 7.09 29.07
N ALA A 472 -1.60 7.69 29.32
CA ALA A 472 -2.90 7.05 29.13
C ALA A 472 -3.23 6.89 27.63
N ASP A 473 -4.18 5.99 27.32
CA ASP A 473 -4.79 5.76 26.00
C ASP A 473 -3.89 6.07 24.78
N ILE A 474 -3.15 5.06 24.28
CA ILE A 474 -2.27 5.23 23.11
C ILE A 474 -3.01 5.63 21.83
N TRP A 475 -4.32 5.36 21.71
CA TRP A 475 -5.10 5.73 20.54
C TRP A 475 -5.45 7.22 20.52
N ALA A 476 -5.51 7.85 21.70
CA ALA A 476 -5.97 9.23 21.88
C ALA A 476 -7.43 9.45 21.42
N GLU A 477 -8.26 8.39 21.49
CA GLU A 477 -9.72 8.43 21.30
C GLU A 477 -10.42 9.01 22.54
N ASN A 478 -9.90 8.69 23.74
CA ASN A 478 -10.49 9.10 25.01
C ASN A 478 -10.11 10.54 25.37
N ALA A 479 -11.02 11.48 25.08
CA ALA A 479 -10.86 12.88 25.47
C ALA A 479 -10.50 13.08 26.96
N SER A 480 -11.03 12.29 27.89
CA SER A 480 -10.69 12.44 29.33
C SER A 480 -9.23 12.12 29.69
N SER A 481 -8.45 11.56 28.77
CA SER A 481 -7.00 11.33 28.90
C SER A 481 -6.14 12.44 28.29
N GLN A 482 -6.74 13.36 27.51
CA GLN A 482 -6.04 14.45 26.83
C GLN A 482 -5.95 15.70 27.70
N ILE A 483 -4.95 16.54 27.44
CA ILE A 483 -4.75 17.83 28.11
C ILE A 483 -5.84 18.81 27.65
N HIS A 484 -6.53 19.39 28.64
CA HIS A 484 -7.63 20.33 28.44
C HIS A 484 -7.34 21.66 29.13
N LEU A 485 -7.86 22.73 28.51
CA LEU A 485 -7.90 24.08 29.06
C LEU A 485 -9.02 24.20 30.10
N ALA A 486 -8.99 25.23 30.94
CA ALA A 486 -9.98 25.48 31.99
C ALA A 486 -11.41 25.69 31.45
N ASN A 487 -11.55 26.03 30.16
CA ASN A 487 -12.84 26.14 29.47
C ASN A 487 -13.41 24.80 28.94
N GLY A 488 -12.67 23.68 29.10
CA GLY A 488 -13.07 22.36 28.64
C GLY A 488 -12.77 22.06 27.16
N GLN A 489 -12.00 22.90 26.46
CA GLN A 489 -11.44 22.58 25.13
C GLN A 489 -10.11 21.82 25.26
N LYS A 490 -9.75 21.04 24.24
CA LYS A 490 -8.44 20.38 24.14
C LYS A 490 -7.35 21.41 23.84
N LEU A 491 -6.15 21.24 24.42
CA LEU A 491 -4.95 21.87 23.86
C LEU A 491 -4.56 21.15 22.57
N LEU A 492 -4.31 21.90 21.50
CA LEU A 492 -4.07 21.39 20.15
C LEU A 492 -2.90 22.12 19.48
N GLY A 493 -1.89 21.37 19.01
CA GLY A 493 -0.81 21.88 18.15
C GLY A 493 -1.22 22.05 16.68
N GLY A 494 -2.35 21.48 16.30
CA GLY A 494 -2.96 21.56 14.97
C GLY A 494 -4.33 20.89 14.95
N SER A 495 -5.18 21.28 13.99
CA SER A 495 -6.48 20.64 13.75
C SER A 495 -6.96 20.94 12.33
N PHE A 496 -6.71 20.01 11.41
CA PHE A 496 -7.01 20.15 9.99
C PHE A 496 -8.21 19.28 9.63
N HIS A 497 -9.04 19.76 8.70
CA HIS A 497 -10.17 18.99 8.17
C HIS A 497 -10.33 19.29 6.68
N THR A 498 -10.15 18.28 5.84
CA THR A 498 -10.15 18.39 4.38
C THR A 498 -11.24 17.51 3.77
N ILE A 499 -12.03 18.08 2.88
CA ILE A 499 -12.84 17.32 1.93
C ILE A 499 -12.13 17.32 0.57
N SER A 500 -11.84 16.13 0.06
CA SER A 500 -11.30 15.90 -1.30
C SER A 500 -12.39 15.30 -2.19
N GLN A 501 -12.51 15.78 -3.43
CA GLN A 501 -13.40 15.21 -4.45
C GLN A 501 -12.68 15.10 -5.77
N SER A 502 -12.65 13.89 -6.32
CA SER A 502 -12.04 13.59 -7.62
C SER A 502 -13.12 13.13 -8.60
N ASN A 503 -13.07 13.65 -9.82
CA ASN A 503 -13.87 13.18 -10.95
C ASN A 503 -12.91 12.88 -12.09
N ALA A 504 -13.04 11.75 -12.76
CA ALA A 504 -12.33 11.53 -14.01
C ALA A 504 -13.24 10.95 -15.09
N LEU A 505 -13.07 11.45 -16.31
CA LEU A 505 -13.63 10.85 -17.52
C LEU A 505 -12.51 10.18 -18.29
N PHE A 506 -12.74 8.99 -18.83
CA PHE A 506 -11.78 8.31 -19.68
C PHE A 506 -12.43 7.62 -20.88
N ALA A 507 -11.69 7.57 -21.98
CA ALA A 507 -12.07 6.85 -23.18
C ALA A 507 -10.82 6.27 -23.86
N GLY A 508 -10.98 5.16 -24.56
CA GLY A 508 -9.89 4.50 -25.29
C GLY A 508 -10.38 3.42 -26.25
N ASP A 509 -9.44 2.78 -26.93
CA ASP A 509 -9.67 1.70 -27.88
C ASP A 509 -8.46 0.75 -27.90
N HIS A 510 -8.73 -0.56 -27.73
CA HIS A 510 -7.75 -1.61 -27.95
C HIS A 510 -7.99 -2.23 -29.33
N ILE A 511 -7.04 -2.01 -30.25
CA ILE A 511 -7.16 -2.33 -31.66
C ILE A 511 -6.24 -3.52 -31.98
N SER A 512 -6.84 -4.67 -32.32
CA SER A 512 -6.11 -5.89 -32.75
C SER A 512 -6.12 -6.05 -34.27
N LEU A 513 -4.93 -6.08 -34.88
CA LEU A 513 -4.72 -6.18 -36.32
C LEU A 513 -3.84 -7.38 -36.68
N LEU A 514 -3.97 -7.83 -37.94
CA LEU A 514 -3.14 -8.88 -38.54
C LEU A 514 -3.18 -10.23 -37.80
N HIS A 515 -4.34 -10.56 -37.20
CA HIS A 515 -4.57 -11.72 -36.31
C HIS A 515 -3.76 -11.63 -35.00
N ASP A 516 -4.03 -10.58 -34.21
CA ASP A 516 -3.38 -10.26 -32.92
C ASP A 516 -1.84 -10.06 -32.98
N ARG A 517 -1.24 -10.11 -34.18
CA ARG A 517 0.19 -9.84 -34.41
C ARG A 517 0.57 -8.40 -34.12
N LEU A 518 -0.34 -7.46 -34.35
CA LEU A 518 -0.21 -6.04 -34.01
C LEU A 518 -1.35 -5.66 -33.06
N ALA A 519 -1.03 -5.19 -31.87
CA ALA A 519 -1.98 -4.51 -30.98
C ALA A 519 -1.61 -3.02 -30.88
N ILE A 520 -2.63 -2.16 -30.85
CA ILE A 520 -2.51 -0.71 -30.67
C ILE A 520 -3.51 -0.31 -29.59
N ASP A 521 -3.02 0.26 -28.50
CA ASP A 521 -3.84 0.79 -27.41
C ASP A 521 -3.80 2.32 -27.50
N LEU A 522 -4.98 2.95 -27.50
CA LEU A 522 -5.13 4.40 -27.48
C LEU A 522 -6.01 4.79 -26.31
N GLY A 523 -5.59 5.77 -25.50
CA GLY A 523 -6.37 6.21 -24.35
C GLY A 523 -6.23 7.69 -24.06
N PHE A 524 -7.27 8.24 -23.43
CA PHE A 524 -7.26 9.57 -22.83
C PHE A 524 -8.10 9.55 -21.56
N LYS A 525 -7.51 10.01 -20.46
CA LYS A 525 -8.17 10.27 -19.18
C LYS A 525 -8.04 11.75 -18.86
N ILE A 526 -9.03 12.35 -18.20
CA ILE A 526 -8.91 13.70 -17.62
C ILE A 526 -9.38 13.63 -16.19
N VAL A 527 -8.53 14.02 -15.24
CA VAL A 527 -8.82 13.99 -13.81
C VAL A 527 -9.01 15.42 -13.31
N MET A 528 -10.09 15.66 -12.60
CA MET A 528 -10.47 16.92 -11.98
C MET A 528 -10.52 16.72 -10.47
N LEU A 529 -9.59 17.35 -9.75
CA LEU A 529 -9.48 17.26 -8.29
C LEU A 529 -9.83 18.61 -7.66
N ASN A 530 -10.78 18.60 -6.72
CA ASN A 530 -11.10 19.72 -5.85
C ASN A 530 -10.83 19.33 -4.40
N ARG A 531 -10.10 20.17 -3.67
CA ARG A 531 -9.97 20.08 -2.20
C ARG A 531 -10.47 21.36 -1.55
N SER A 532 -11.22 21.21 -0.47
CA SER A 532 -11.67 22.31 0.40
C SER A 532 -11.41 21.91 1.84
N GLY A 533 -10.71 22.76 2.60
CA GLY A 533 -10.30 22.43 3.96
C GLY A 533 -10.40 23.58 4.96
N THR A 534 -10.34 23.22 6.25
CA THR A 534 -10.35 24.16 7.38
C THR A 534 -9.22 23.86 8.36
N ASN A 535 -8.64 24.92 8.91
CA ASN A 535 -7.66 24.87 9.98
C ASN A 535 -8.30 25.45 11.24
N ASN A 536 -8.51 24.62 12.25
CA ASN A 536 -9.39 24.92 13.39
C ASN A 536 -8.63 25.36 14.65
N VAL A 537 -7.33 25.67 14.54
CA VAL A 537 -6.61 26.46 15.55
C VAL A 537 -6.62 27.95 15.17
N PRO A 538 -6.66 28.89 16.13
CA PRO A 538 -6.62 30.33 15.86
C PRO A 538 -5.43 30.75 14.98
N GLY A 539 -5.67 31.51 13.91
CA GLY A 539 -4.61 32.00 13.04
C GLY A 539 -5.14 32.69 11.78
N PRO A 540 -4.24 33.25 10.94
CA PRO A 540 -4.62 33.96 9.72
C PRO A 540 -5.23 33.07 8.62
N GLN A 541 -4.98 31.76 8.66
CA GLN A 541 -5.40 30.79 7.65
C GLN A 541 -6.50 29.87 8.20
N TYR A 542 -7.77 30.29 8.19
CA TYR A 542 -8.90 29.42 8.61
C TYR A 542 -9.38 28.46 7.51
N ARG A 543 -9.27 28.85 6.23
CA ARG A 543 -9.69 28.04 5.07
C ARG A 543 -8.55 27.83 4.09
N VAL A 544 -8.50 26.64 3.50
CA VAL A 544 -7.59 26.25 2.43
C VAL A 544 -8.37 25.59 1.29
N GLY A 545 -7.75 25.49 0.11
CA GLY A 545 -8.34 24.74 -0.99
C GLY A 545 -7.49 24.79 -2.25
N SER A 546 -7.57 23.73 -3.04
CA SER A 546 -6.85 23.57 -4.31
C SER A 546 -7.77 22.97 -5.36
N ASN A 547 -7.56 23.34 -6.62
CA ASN A 547 -8.27 22.77 -7.78
C ASN A 547 -7.24 22.50 -8.89
N SER A 548 -7.19 21.27 -9.39
CA SER A 548 -6.36 20.85 -10.53
C SER A 548 -7.19 20.09 -11.58
N MET A 549 -6.67 20.05 -12.80
CA MET A 549 -7.34 19.39 -13.93
C MET A 549 -6.29 18.87 -14.91
N GLU A 550 -5.92 17.61 -14.75
CA GLU A 550 -4.79 17.00 -15.45
C GLU A 550 -5.27 16.12 -16.62
N PRO A 551 -4.93 16.47 -17.88
CA PRO A 551 -5.24 15.67 -19.06
C PRO A 551 -4.14 14.63 -19.30
N LEU A 552 -4.52 13.37 -19.42
CA LEU A 552 -3.62 12.21 -19.45
C LEU A 552 -3.81 11.39 -20.75
N PRO A 553 -3.22 11.81 -21.89
CA PRO A 553 -3.16 11.02 -23.11
C PRO A 553 -2.19 9.85 -23.01
N ARG A 554 -2.47 8.75 -23.71
CA ARG A 554 -1.57 7.58 -23.83
C ARG A 554 -1.66 6.85 -25.16
N LEU A 555 -0.57 6.16 -25.49
CA LEU A 555 -0.40 5.30 -26.66
C LEU A 555 0.40 4.05 -26.26
N GLY A 556 -0.12 2.88 -26.60
CA GLY A 556 0.59 1.60 -26.52
C GLY A 556 0.64 0.89 -27.85
N LEU A 557 1.72 0.14 -28.10
CA LEU A 557 1.93 -0.67 -29.30
C LEU A 557 2.56 -2.01 -28.91
N ARG A 558 2.11 -3.12 -29.50
CA ARG A 558 2.78 -4.43 -29.44
C ARG A 558 2.87 -5.05 -30.83
N TRP A 559 4.02 -5.64 -31.15
CA TRP A 559 4.22 -6.43 -32.36
C TRP A 559 4.84 -7.80 -32.04
N HIS A 560 4.15 -8.90 -32.36
CA HIS A 560 4.76 -10.23 -32.39
C HIS A 560 5.64 -10.37 -33.64
N ILE A 561 6.94 -10.55 -33.43
CA ILE A 561 7.89 -10.96 -34.47
C ILE A 561 7.58 -12.41 -34.87
N ASP A 562 7.39 -13.29 -33.89
CA ASP A 562 6.92 -14.67 -34.02
C ASP A 562 6.28 -15.12 -32.68
N ASP A 563 5.84 -16.38 -32.60
CA ASP A 563 5.16 -16.98 -31.42
C ASP A 563 5.95 -16.88 -30.09
N HIS A 564 7.25 -16.59 -30.16
CA HIS A 564 8.16 -16.50 -29.00
C HIS A 564 8.71 -15.09 -28.76
N ASN A 565 8.68 -14.22 -29.77
CA ASN A 565 9.42 -12.96 -29.81
C ASN A 565 8.48 -11.79 -30.07
N GLN A 566 8.54 -10.76 -29.23
CA GLN A 566 7.75 -9.55 -29.45
C GLN A 566 8.46 -8.29 -28.98
N ILE A 567 8.08 -7.16 -29.58
CA ILE A 567 8.45 -5.82 -29.13
C ILE A 567 7.21 -5.05 -28.70
N PHE A 568 7.37 -4.12 -27.78
CA PHE A 568 6.33 -3.19 -27.35
C PHE A 568 6.88 -1.77 -27.21
N PHE A 569 6.01 -0.78 -27.37
CA PHE A 569 6.28 0.63 -27.11
C PHE A 569 5.11 1.21 -26.33
N ASN A 570 5.41 2.02 -25.31
CA ASN A 570 4.43 2.65 -24.44
C ASN A 570 4.80 4.13 -24.25
N ALA A 571 3.86 5.02 -24.49
CA ALA A 571 3.93 6.42 -24.10
C ALA A 571 2.72 6.72 -23.22
N THR A 572 2.93 6.81 -21.92
CA THR A 572 1.89 7.09 -20.92
C THR A 572 2.18 8.42 -20.23
N THR A 573 1.14 9.16 -19.88
CA THR A 573 1.23 10.33 -19.00
C THR A 573 0.56 10.01 -17.67
N ASN A 574 1.18 10.42 -16.56
CA ASN A 574 0.66 10.23 -15.21
C ASN A 574 0.89 11.52 -14.39
N PHE A 575 0.21 11.67 -13.26
CA PHE A 575 0.35 12.81 -12.37
C PHE A 575 0.42 12.41 -10.88
N ARG A 576 0.91 13.33 -10.04
CA ARG A 576 0.80 13.25 -8.57
C ARG A 576 0.30 14.57 -7.99
N ALA A 577 -0.88 14.53 -7.37
CA ALA A 577 -1.39 15.63 -6.57
C ALA A 577 -0.52 15.86 -5.31
N PRO A 578 -0.42 17.11 -4.79
CA PRO A 578 0.28 17.38 -3.53
C PRO A 578 -0.32 16.68 -2.31
N ASP A 579 0.45 16.58 -1.23
CA ASP A 579 -0.04 16.07 0.06
C ASP A 579 -1.01 17.07 0.70
N GLN A 580 -1.94 16.61 1.54
CA GLN A 580 -2.90 17.51 2.19
C GLN A 580 -2.26 18.41 3.26
N THR A 581 -1.32 17.89 4.04
CA THR A 581 -0.62 18.64 5.11
C THR A 581 0.09 19.89 4.59
N ALA A 582 0.62 19.83 3.35
CA ALA A 582 1.29 20.95 2.70
C ALA A 582 0.39 22.16 2.43
N LEU A 583 -0.94 22.03 2.54
CA LEU A 583 -1.88 23.16 2.48
C LEU A 583 -1.94 23.97 3.78
N TYR A 584 -1.55 23.40 4.92
CA TYR A 584 -1.91 23.91 6.25
C TYR A 584 -0.76 24.56 7.02
N ASN A 585 -1.07 25.64 7.75
CA ASN A 585 -0.20 26.21 8.77
C ASN A 585 -0.27 25.40 10.07
N ALA A 586 0.89 25.03 10.63
CA ALA A 586 1.03 24.45 11.98
C ALA A 586 1.84 25.38 12.89
N TYR A 587 1.55 25.37 14.19
CA TYR A 587 2.11 26.30 15.17
C TYR A 587 2.65 25.57 16.41
N ASP A 588 3.64 26.19 17.07
CA ASP A 588 4.19 25.72 18.35
C ASP A 588 3.26 26.14 19.51
N PRO A 589 2.71 25.19 20.30
CA PRO A 589 1.86 25.51 21.44
C PRO A 589 2.61 26.21 22.61
N SER A 590 3.94 26.33 22.54
CA SER A 590 4.78 26.94 23.58
C SER A 590 5.18 28.39 23.27
N SER A 591 4.95 28.87 22.04
CA SER A 591 5.32 30.24 21.60
C SER A 591 4.36 30.90 20.61
N GLY A 592 3.42 30.15 20.01
CA GLY A 592 2.56 30.62 18.93
C GLY A 592 3.27 30.82 17.58
N SER A 593 4.56 30.47 17.50
CA SER A 593 5.37 30.58 16.29
C SER A 593 4.90 29.60 15.21
N LEU A 594 5.06 29.99 13.94
CA LEU A 594 4.77 29.12 12.80
C LEU A 594 5.85 28.04 12.66
N VAL A 595 5.48 26.76 12.80
CA VAL A 595 6.37 25.59 12.67
C VAL A 595 6.33 25.04 11.24
N THR A 596 5.16 25.11 10.59
CA THR A 596 4.97 24.67 9.20
C THR A 596 4.14 25.71 8.47
N ALA A 597 4.59 26.16 7.31
CA ALA A 597 3.89 27.13 6.47
C ALA A 597 3.14 26.40 5.34
N GLY A 598 1.81 26.52 5.34
CA GLY A 598 0.96 25.95 4.30
C GLY A 598 0.98 26.76 3.01
N THR A 599 0.81 26.10 1.86
CA THR A 599 0.86 26.75 0.55
C THR A 599 -0.21 26.23 -0.41
N ASN A 600 -0.98 27.14 -1.00
CA ASN A 600 -1.92 26.86 -2.09
C ASN A 600 -1.25 26.97 -3.48
N ASN A 601 0.07 27.21 -3.54
CA ASN A 601 0.81 27.42 -4.79
C ASN A 601 1.48 26.15 -5.33
N LEU A 602 1.42 25.03 -4.58
CA LEU A 602 1.85 23.73 -5.10
C LEU A 602 1.01 23.36 -6.32
N ARG A 603 1.70 22.81 -7.32
CA ARG A 603 1.10 22.27 -8.54
C ARG A 603 1.25 20.77 -8.51
N ASP A 604 0.31 20.10 -9.16
CA ASP A 604 0.41 18.67 -9.42
C ASP A 604 1.71 18.41 -10.20
N GLU A 605 2.39 17.34 -9.81
CA GLU A 605 3.49 16.78 -10.59
C GLU A 605 2.91 16.16 -11.84
N TYR A 606 3.48 16.46 -13.00
CA TYR A 606 3.08 15.87 -14.27
C TYR A 606 4.27 15.17 -14.93
N SER A 607 4.03 13.95 -15.41
CA SER A 607 5.04 13.07 -16.00
C SER A 607 4.68 12.63 -17.42
N ILE A 608 5.68 12.57 -18.28
CA ILE A 608 5.62 11.91 -19.59
C ILE A 608 6.59 10.72 -19.52
N SER A 609 6.06 9.51 -19.68
CA SER A 609 6.80 8.26 -19.52
C SER A 609 6.81 7.46 -20.82
N GLU A 610 7.99 7.37 -21.45
CA GLU A 610 8.22 6.62 -22.68
C GLU A 610 8.99 5.33 -22.41
N GLU A 611 8.57 4.22 -23.01
CA GLU A 611 9.20 2.90 -22.90
C GLU A 611 9.29 2.21 -24.27
N LEU A 612 10.41 1.52 -24.52
CA LEU A 612 10.59 0.60 -25.65
C LEU A 612 11.15 -0.71 -25.12
N GLY A 613 10.43 -1.82 -25.32
CA GLY A 613 10.82 -3.11 -24.78
C GLY A 613 10.74 -4.26 -25.77
N TYR A 614 11.46 -5.34 -25.42
CA TYR A 614 11.50 -6.62 -26.12
C TYR A 614 11.26 -7.74 -25.11
N ARG A 615 10.48 -8.74 -25.51
CA ARG A 615 10.15 -9.91 -24.68
C ARG A 615 10.37 -11.20 -25.46
N LEU A 616 10.87 -12.19 -24.72
CA LEU A 616 11.11 -13.55 -25.17
C LEU A 616 10.32 -14.52 -24.27
N SER A 617 9.48 -15.36 -24.87
CA SER A 617 8.95 -16.57 -24.21
C SER A 617 9.22 -17.78 -25.10
N ASN A 618 9.99 -18.74 -24.60
CA ASN A 618 10.21 -20.01 -25.30
C ASN A 618 10.08 -21.19 -24.32
N ARG A 619 10.36 -22.41 -24.78
CA ARG A 619 10.24 -23.62 -23.95
C ARG A 619 11.16 -23.66 -22.72
N TRP A 620 12.22 -22.85 -22.69
CA TRP A 620 13.22 -22.82 -21.62
C TRP A 620 13.18 -21.53 -20.81
N PHE A 621 12.95 -20.37 -21.44
CA PHE A 621 13.10 -19.06 -20.81
C PHE A 621 11.86 -18.19 -20.99
N VAL A 622 11.61 -17.33 -20.01
CA VAL A 622 10.84 -16.09 -20.14
C VAL A 622 11.78 -14.93 -19.82
N GLY A 623 11.70 -13.83 -20.55
CA GLY A 623 12.46 -12.62 -20.23
C GLY A 623 11.92 -11.36 -20.88
N SER A 624 12.25 -10.22 -20.27
CA SER A 624 11.90 -8.88 -20.71
C SER A 624 13.13 -7.96 -20.62
N LEU A 625 13.28 -7.09 -21.62
CA LEU A 625 14.22 -5.97 -21.66
C LEU A 625 13.39 -4.71 -21.92
N THR A 626 13.54 -3.68 -21.10
CA THR A 626 12.81 -2.41 -21.24
C THR A 626 13.77 -1.23 -21.16
N LEU A 627 13.83 -0.42 -22.22
CA LEU A 627 14.47 0.89 -22.21
C LEU A 627 13.42 1.93 -21.83
N PHE A 628 13.74 2.89 -20.95
CA PHE A 628 12.80 3.94 -20.54
C PHE A 628 13.41 5.35 -20.54
N ASN A 629 12.58 6.35 -20.86
CA ASN A 629 12.86 7.78 -20.80
C ASN A 629 11.64 8.50 -20.19
N TYR A 630 11.80 9.03 -18.98
CA TYR A 630 10.76 9.74 -18.26
C TYR A 630 11.17 11.20 -18.05
N ASN A 631 10.23 12.13 -18.21
CA ASN A 631 10.41 13.55 -17.87
C ASN A 631 9.29 14.01 -16.94
N PHE A 632 9.67 14.68 -15.85
CA PHE A 632 8.80 15.14 -14.78
C PHE A 632 8.85 16.66 -14.68
N THR A 633 7.71 17.27 -14.41
CA THR A 633 7.57 18.68 -14.05
C THR A 633 6.88 18.81 -12.70
N ASN A 634 7.28 19.80 -11.90
CA ASN A 634 6.85 19.99 -10.50
C ASN A 634 7.08 18.77 -9.59
N ARG A 635 8.15 17.99 -9.82
CA ARG A 635 8.46 16.73 -9.10
C ARG A 635 8.31 16.91 -7.58
N GLN A 636 7.41 16.15 -6.99
CA GLN A 636 7.06 16.20 -5.58
C GLN A 636 7.77 15.06 -4.85
N ILE A 637 8.58 15.42 -3.86
CA ILE A 637 9.37 14.48 -3.06
C ILE A 637 8.83 14.47 -1.63
N SER A 638 8.27 13.32 -1.23
CA SER A 638 7.87 13.04 0.14
C SER A 638 9.08 12.97 1.08
N THR A 639 9.01 13.75 2.16
CA THR A 639 10.01 13.92 3.21
C THR A 639 9.34 13.96 4.58
N LEU A 640 10.12 14.03 5.66
CA LEU A 640 9.59 13.98 7.03
C LEU A 640 9.87 15.28 7.80
N ALA A 641 8.85 15.76 8.52
CA ALA A 641 8.92 16.94 9.38
C ALA A 641 8.59 16.58 10.83
N ILE A 642 9.23 17.26 11.79
CA ILE A 642 8.89 17.17 13.22
C ILE A 642 7.91 18.31 13.53
N GLN A 643 6.63 17.99 13.70
CA GLN A 643 5.61 18.93 14.15
C GLN A 643 5.35 18.68 15.64
N ASN A 644 5.76 19.60 16.52
CA ASN A 644 5.50 19.57 17.97
C ASN A 644 5.86 18.24 18.67
N GLY A 645 6.88 17.52 18.17
CA GLY A 645 7.34 16.23 18.69
C GLY A 645 6.77 14.99 17.99
N SER A 646 5.70 15.10 17.21
CA SER A 646 5.28 14.04 16.27
C SER A 646 6.08 14.15 14.97
N ILE A 647 6.41 13.01 14.37
CA ILE A 647 7.00 12.94 13.03
C ILE A 647 5.87 12.72 12.03
N ILE A 648 5.77 13.59 11.03
CA ILE A 648 4.73 13.57 10.00
C ILE A 648 5.33 13.62 8.59
N THR A 649 4.59 13.10 7.62
CA THR A 649 4.95 13.18 6.19
C THR A 649 4.58 14.55 5.61
N THR A 650 5.40 15.06 4.72
CA THR A 650 5.13 16.28 3.95
C THR A 650 5.89 16.23 2.62
N THR A 651 5.59 17.16 1.71
CA THR A 651 6.15 17.17 0.35
C THR A 651 6.88 18.47 0.05
N MET A 652 8.04 18.35 -0.61
CA MET A 652 8.75 19.46 -1.24
C MET A 652 8.71 19.34 -2.78
N ASN A 653 8.64 20.47 -3.48
CA ASN A 653 8.71 20.52 -4.94
C ASN A 653 10.17 20.74 -5.38
N ALA A 654 10.74 19.77 -6.09
CA ALA A 654 12.12 19.74 -6.56
C ALA A 654 12.31 20.28 -7.99
N GLY A 655 11.25 20.77 -8.65
CA GLY A 655 11.30 21.30 -10.01
C GLY A 655 11.15 20.20 -11.07
N GLY A 656 11.99 20.23 -12.12
CA GLY A 656 12.02 19.21 -13.16
C GLY A 656 12.98 18.07 -12.84
N GLN A 657 12.67 16.87 -13.32
CA GLN A 657 13.56 15.70 -13.27
C GLN A 657 13.46 14.92 -14.58
N THR A 658 14.60 14.40 -15.06
CA THR A 658 14.65 13.46 -16.19
C THR A 658 15.24 12.15 -15.70
N SER A 659 14.55 11.03 -15.92
CA SER A 659 14.99 9.68 -15.51
C SER A 659 15.08 8.77 -16.72
N ARG A 660 16.23 8.13 -16.92
CA ARG A 660 16.49 7.22 -18.04
C ARG A 660 17.12 5.94 -17.55
N GLY A 661 16.82 4.82 -18.18
CA GLY A 661 17.39 3.55 -17.75
C GLY A 661 17.05 2.34 -18.59
N VAL A 662 17.49 1.19 -18.09
CA VAL A 662 17.34 -0.13 -18.69
C VAL A 662 16.98 -1.12 -17.60
N ASP A 663 15.80 -1.73 -17.72
CA ASP A 663 15.37 -2.86 -16.91
C ASP A 663 15.57 -4.17 -17.67
N VAL A 664 16.06 -5.18 -16.97
CA VAL A 664 16.21 -6.56 -17.47
C VAL A 664 15.61 -7.52 -16.45
N GLU A 665 14.84 -8.49 -16.91
CA GLU A 665 14.42 -9.65 -16.11
C GLU A 665 14.42 -10.92 -16.96
N VAL A 666 14.92 -12.04 -16.41
CA VAL A 666 14.96 -13.34 -17.08
C VAL A 666 14.71 -14.44 -16.05
N GLY A 667 13.81 -15.38 -16.36
CA GLY A 667 13.56 -16.58 -15.56
C GLY A 667 13.54 -17.85 -16.40
N LEU A 668 14.15 -18.90 -15.88
CA LEU A 668 14.12 -20.24 -16.46
C LEU A 668 12.79 -20.93 -16.12
N LYS A 669 12.20 -21.62 -17.09
CA LYS A 669 11.11 -22.58 -16.89
C LYS A 669 11.70 -23.87 -16.29
N PRO A 670 11.05 -24.47 -15.26
CA PRO A 670 11.69 -25.43 -14.36
C PRO A 670 12.49 -26.54 -15.05
N TRP A 671 13.79 -26.59 -14.76
CA TRP A 671 14.75 -27.54 -15.31
C TRP A 671 15.31 -28.39 -14.16
N HIS A 672 14.99 -29.68 -14.16
CA HIS A 672 15.28 -30.60 -13.04
C HIS A 672 14.89 -30.00 -11.66
N HIS A 673 13.67 -29.44 -11.59
CA HIS A 673 13.09 -28.77 -10.42
C HIS A 673 13.70 -27.40 -10.03
N PHE A 674 14.75 -26.93 -10.73
CA PHE A 674 15.31 -25.60 -10.53
C PHE A 674 14.69 -24.56 -11.48
N SER A 675 14.29 -23.43 -10.92
CA SER A 675 13.79 -22.25 -11.64
C SER A 675 14.55 -20.98 -11.21
N PRO A 676 15.78 -20.74 -11.69
CA PRO A 676 16.49 -19.49 -11.47
C PRO A 676 15.81 -18.29 -12.15
N TYR A 677 15.96 -17.13 -11.51
CA TYR A 677 15.55 -15.79 -11.93
C TYR A 677 16.72 -14.81 -11.73
N VAL A 678 16.86 -13.86 -12.65
CA VAL A 678 17.80 -12.73 -12.54
C VAL A 678 17.09 -11.47 -13.01
N SER A 679 17.25 -10.38 -12.28
CA SER A 679 16.79 -9.04 -12.66
C SER A 679 17.86 -7.99 -12.44
N GLY A 680 17.69 -6.83 -13.07
CA GLY A 680 18.50 -5.66 -12.78
C GLY A 680 17.98 -4.40 -13.45
N GLU A 681 18.35 -3.26 -12.89
CA GLU A 681 18.08 -1.91 -13.39
C GLU A 681 19.41 -1.16 -13.48
N TYR A 682 19.63 -0.48 -14.61
CA TYR A 682 20.54 0.67 -14.67
C TYR A 682 19.71 1.96 -14.74
N LEU A 683 19.97 2.89 -13.83
CA LEU A 683 19.21 4.14 -13.70
C LEU A 683 20.12 5.37 -13.73
N HIS A 684 19.73 6.35 -14.52
CA HIS A 684 20.34 7.68 -14.59
C HIS A 684 19.24 8.74 -14.49
N ALA A 685 19.05 9.27 -13.28
CA ALA A 685 18.07 10.32 -12.98
C ALA A 685 18.76 11.63 -12.62
N THR A 686 18.40 12.73 -13.30
CA THR A 686 18.96 14.07 -13.11
C THR A 686 17.91 15.09 -12.70
N ILE A 687 18.28 16.00 -11.81
CA ILE A 687 17.50 17.18 -11.44
C ILE A 687 17.74 18.26 -12.50
N ASP A 688 16.66 18.73 -13.15
CA ASP A 688 16.76 19.60 -14.33
C ASP A 688 16.73 21.10 -13.98
N ASN A 689 16.51 21.44 -12.70
CA ASN A 689 16.38 22.80 -12.17
C ASN A 689 17.31 23.07 -10.97
N ASN A 690 17.58 24.35 -10.73
CA ASN A 690 18.10 24.81 -9.45
C ASN A 690 16.92 25.02 -8.48
N ILE A 691 17.07 24.61 -7.22
CA ILE A 691 16.01 24.67 -6.19
C ILE A 691 16.20 25.92 -5.31
N SER A 692 15.13 26.67 -5.07
CA SER A 692 15.15 27.85 -4.18
C SER A 692 15.19 27.47 -2.71
N ALA A 693 16.06 28.11 -1.92
CA ALA A 693 16.22 27.85 -0.49
C ALA A 693 16.72 29.11 0.25
N GLU A 694 16.19 29.36 1.46
CA GLU A 694 16.61 30.46 2.36
C GLU A 694 16.70 31.88 1.71
N GLY A 695 15.92 32.12 0.66
CA GLY A 695 15.90 33.40 -0.09
C GLY A 695 16.94 33.51 -1.21
N ASP A 696 17.76 32.48 -1.42
CA ASP A 696 18.65 32.31 -2.57
C ASP A 696 18.28 30.97 -3.28
N VAL A 697 19.17 30.42 -4.09
CA VAL A 697 18.94 29.28 -4.98
C VAL A 697 20.18 28.39 -5.00
N LEU A 698 19.98 27.09 -4.72
CA LEU A 698 21.02 26.07 -4.72
C LEU A 698 21.34 25.58 -6.16
N PRO A 699 22.62 25.39 -6.53
CA PRO A 699 23.02 24.87 -7.84
C PRO A 699 22.82 23.34 -7.96
N THR A 700 21.56 22.91 -7.91
CA THR A 700 21.12 21.50 -8.01
C THR A 700 20.92 21.02 -9.45
N LYS A 701 20.93 21.89 -10.47
CA LYS A 701 20.75 21.47 -11.86
C LYS A 701 21.90 20.57 -12.33
N GLY A 702 21.55 19.44 -12.94
CA GLY A 702 22.49 18.41 -13.40
C GLY A 702 23.01 17.49 -12.29
N ARG A 703 22.52 17.62 -11.05
CA ARG A 703 22.78 16.67 -9.96
C ARG A 703 21.94 15.40 -10.15
N THR A 704 22.39 14.29 -9.57
CA THR A 704 21.65 13.04 -9.51
C THR A 704 20.46 13.18 -8.56
N ALA A 705 19.31 12.60 -8.91
CA ALA A 705 18.12 12.66 -8.06
C ALA A 705 18.30 11.89 -6.73
N VAL A 706 17.66 12.36 -5.66
CA VAL A 706 17.60 11.62 -4.38
C VAL A 706 16.78 10.33 -4.53
N ARG A 707 17.05 9.32 -3.68
CA ARG A 707 16.45 7.96 -3.74
C ARG A 707 16.60 7.22 -5.09
N SER A 708 17.55 7.64 -5.95
CA SER A 708 17.87 6.99 -7.22
C SER A 708 19.22 6.22 -7.14
N PRO A 709 19.21 4.91 -6.83
CA PRO A 709 20.40 4.07 -6.94
C PRO A 709 20.71 3.85 -8.43
N SER A 710 21.98 4.00 -8.84
CA SER A 710 22.35 3.95 -10.27
C SER A 710 22.44 2.55 -10.87
N LEU A 711 22.51 1.52 -10.02
CA LEU A 711 22.51 0.11 -10.38
C LEU A 711 21.80 -0.68 -9.29
N GLN A 712 20.84 -1.52 -9.68
CA GLN A 712 20.20 -2.52 -8.82
C GLN A 712 20.27 -3.88 -9.52
N ALA A 713 20.43 -4.97 -8.76
CA ALA A 713 20.49 -6.32 -9.32
C ALA A 713 19.99 -7.36 -8.32
N ALA A 714 19.14 -8.28 -8.77
CA ALA A 714 18.65 -9.38 -7.94
C ALA A 714 18.82 -10.74 -8.62
N ILE A 715 19.08 -11.78 -7.81
CA ILE A 715 19.19 -13.17 -8.24
C ILE A 715 18.32 -14.01 -7.31
N GLY A 716 17.46 -14.85 -7.89
CA GLY A 716 16.67 -15.85 -7.17
C GLY A 716 16.94 -17.26 -7.72
N LEU A 717 17.08 -18.25 -6.85
CA LEU A 717 17.17 -19.66 -7.22
C LEU A 717 16.11 -20.45 -6.44
N SER A 718 14.99 -20.76 -7.09
CA SER A 718 13.96 -21.66 -6.54
C SER A 718 14.23 -23.11 -6.90
N TYR A 719 13.93 -24.01 -5.96
CA TYR A 719 13.82 -25.46 -6.14
C TYR A 719 12.48 -25.94 -5.55
N ASP A 720 11.77 -26.85 -6.23
CA ASP A 720 10.59 -27.53 -5.68
C ASP A 720 10.35 -28.85 -6.45
N ASP A 721 10.51 -30.00 -5.79
CA ASP A 721 10.25 -31.33 -6.37
C ASP A 721 8.82 -31.83 -6.16
N GLY A 722 7.95 -31.01 -5.55
CA GLY A 722 6.64 -31.38 -5.06
C GLY A 722 6.63 -31.69 -3.56
N HIS A 723 7.76 -32.09 -2.99
CA HIS A 723 7.96 -32.38 -1.56
C HIS A 723 9.03 -31.46 -0.94
N LEU A 724 10.30 -31.63 -1.30
CA LEU A 724 11.38 -30.74 -0.88
C LEU A 724 11.35 -29.47 -1.73
N PHE A 725 11.32 -28.33 -1.07
CA PHE A 725 11.40 -27.03 -1.73
C PHE A 725 12.35 -26.08 -1.01
N GLY A 726 12.82 -25.08 -1.75
CA GLY A 726 13.58 -23.97 -1.21
C GLY A 726 13.69 -22.82 -2.18
N VAL A 727 14.11 -21.67 -1.68
CA VAL A 727 14.51 -20.53 -2.50
C VAL A 727 15.65 -19.80 -1.81
N ALA A 728 16.69 -19.47 -2.57
CA ALA A 728 17.75 -18.57 -2.13
C ALA A 728 17.67 -17.29 -2.96
N THR A 729 17.80 -16.14 -2.33
CA THR A 729 17.72 -14.82 -2.97
C THR A 729 18.94 -13.98 -2.58
N VAL A 730 19.37 -13.11 -3.49
CA VAL A 730 20.37 -12.06 -3.24
C VAL A 730 19.88 -10.80 -3.95
N HIS A 731 19.92 -9.66 -3.27
CA HIS A 731 19.60 -8.35 -3.83
C HIS A 731 20.72 -7.36 -3.49
N TYR A 732 21.26 -6.71 -4.52
CA TYR A 732 22.25 -5.64 -4.42
C TYR A 732 21.61 -4.31 -4.82
N THR A 733 21.77 -3.31 -3.95
CA THR A 733 21.30 -1.94 -4.20
C THR A 733 22.50 -0.99 -4.13
N GLY A 734 22.78 -0.31 -5.24
CA GLY A 734 23.87 0.66 -5.33
C GLY A 734 23.64 1.90 -4.46
N HIS A 735 24.73 2.64 -4.22
CA HIS A 735 24.69 3.90 -3.47
C HIS A 735 23.70 4.91 -4.07
N GLN A 736 23.01 5.65 -3.19
CA GLN A 736 22.01 6.66 -3.57
C GLN A 736 22.21 7.96 -2.79
N TYR A 737 22.03 9.10 -3.44
CA TYR A 737 22.14 10.40 -2.77
C TYR A 737 20.94 10.66 -1.86
N ALA A 738 21.21 11.27 -0.70
CA ALA A 738 20.20 11.72 0.24
C ALA A 738 19.90 13.23 0.13
N THR A 739 20.77 13.96 -0.56
CA THR A 739 20.69 15.42 -0.73
C THR A 739 20.60 15.84 -2.19
N PHE A 740 19.79 16.85 -2.50
CA PHE A 740 19.66 17.41 -3.85
C PHE A 740 20.96 18.08 -4.36
N MET A 741 21.79 18.61 -3.46
CA MET A 741 23.15 19.07 -3.77
C MET A 741 24.19 17.95 -4.02
N ASN A 742 23.82 16.70 -3.74
CA ASN A 742 24.68 15.50 -3.78
C ASN A 742 25.93 15.58 -2.88
N ASP A 743 25.86 16.32 -1.77
CA ASP A 743 26.95 16.44 -0.79
C ASP A 743 26.92 15.36 0.31
N GLU A 744 25.82 14.60 0.42
CA GLU A 744 25.75 13.35 1.18
C GLU A 744 24.99 12.21 0.47
N ARG A 745 25.45 10.95 0.69
CA ARG A 745 24.90 9.73 0.11
C ARG A 745 24.89 8.55 1.07
N MET A 746 23.93 7.66 0.88
CA MET A 746 23.88 6.32 1.46
C MET A 746 24.94 5.42 0.80
N PRO A 747 25.60 4.50 1.54
CA PRO A 747 26.37 3.41 0.92
C PRO A 747 25.51 2.48 0.06
N ASP A 748 26.19 1.70 -0.78
CA ASP A 748 25.69 0.45 -1.35
C ASP A 748 25.59 -0.65 -0.28
N HIS A 749 24.70 -1.63 -0.50
CA HIS A 749 24.48 -2.76 0.41
C HIS A 749 24.03 -4.02 -0.35
N THR A 750 24.14 -5.19 0.28
CA THR A 750 23.67 -6.48 -0.27
C THR A 750 22.92 -7.29 0.78
N THR A 751 21.66 -7.59 0.50
CA THR A 751 20.87 -8.55 1.30
C THR A 751 20.79 -9.91 0.61
N GLY A 752 20.49 -10.94 1.40
CA GLY A 752 20.19 -12.26 0.86
C GLY A 752 19.38 -13.08 1.86
N ASP A 753 18.40 -13.81 1.35
CA ASP A 753 17.46 -14.61 2.14
C ASP A 753 17.48 -16.07 1.67
N LEU A 754 17.05 -16.96 2.56
CA LEU A 754 16.99 -18.40 2.30
C LEU A 754 15.73 -18.98 2.93
N ALA A 755 14.94 -19.70 2.15
CA ALA A 755 13.89 -20.57 2.66
C ALA A 755 14.15 -22.02 2.26
N ILE A 756 13.86 -22.94 3.18
CA ILE A 756 13.90 -24.39 2.94
C ILE A 756 12.68 -25.01 3.62
N GLY A 757 11.98 -25.92 2.95
CA GLY A 757 10.82 -26.59 3.52
C GLY A 757 10.52 -27.95 2.91
N TYR A 758 9.64 -28.68 3.58
CA TYR A 758 9.18 -30.00 3.17
C TYR A 758 7.64 -30.07 3.25
N ARG A 759 7.04 -30.39 2.11
CA ARG A 759 5.61 -30.57 1.87
C ARG A 759 5.30 -32.08 1.93
N PHE A 760 4.65 -32.52 3.00
CA PHE A 760 4.24 -33.91 3.17
C PHE A 760 3.04 -34.25 2.27
N SER A 761 2.82 -35.54 2.01
CA SER A 761 1.59 -36.03 1.39
C SER A 761 0.38 -35.86 2.32
N ASP A 762 -0.82 -35.80 1.74
CA ASP A 762 -2.09 -35.73 2.47
C ASP A 762 -2.23 -36.84 3.52
N HIS A 763 -2.75 -36.48 4.71
CA HIS A 763 -2.83 -37.37 5.86
C HIS A 763 -4.15 -37.20 6.63
N TYR A 764 -5.02 -38.22 6.59
CA TYR A 764 -6.40 -38.19 7.09
C TYR A 764 -7.24 -37.04 6.51
N HIS A 765 -7.32 -35.91 7.22
CA HIS A 765 -8.04 -34.69 6.85
C HIS A 765 -7.10 -33.50 6.61
N LEU A 766 -5.79 -33.70 6.69
CA LEU A 766 -4.79 -32.67 6.48
C LEU A 766 -4.28 -32.75 5.04
N HIS A 767 -4.54 -31.70 4.27
CA HIS A 767 -4.07 -31.57 2.89
C HIS A 767 -2.69 -30.89 2.87
N GLN A 768 -1.70 -31.58 2.31
CA GLN A 768 -0.30 -31.15 2.21
C GLN A 768 0.27 -30.45 3.46
N PRO A 769 0.37 -31.14 4.61
CA PRO A 769 1.09 -30.61 5.77
C PRO A 769 2.49 -30.14 5.37
N THR A 770 2.94 -29.00 5.86
CA THR A 770 4.20 -28.38 5.43
C THR A 770 4.96 -27.85 6.63
N ILE A 771 6.28 -28.08 6.65
CA ILE A 771 7.22 -27.46 7.60
C ILE A 771 8.22 -26.66 6.78
N ARG A 772 8.47 -25.40 7.17
CA ARG A 772 9.37 -24.48 6.47
C ARG A 772 10.21 -23.68 7.45
N MET A 773 11.47 -23.46 7.13
CA MET A 773 12.34 -22.47 7.76
C MET A 773 12.56 -21.32 6.79
N ASN A 774 12.42 -20.09 7.27
CA ASN A 774 12.81 -18.87 6.58
C ASN A 774 13.97 -18.22 7.34
N PHE A 775 14.99 -17.75 6.62
CA PHE A 775 16.14 -17.01 7.12
C PHE A 775 16.24 -15.72 6.29
N ILE A 776 16.16 -14.58 6.95
CA ILE A 776 16.16 -13.24 6.35
C ILE A 776 17.48 -12.57 6.73
N ASN A 777 18.12 -11.87 5.78
CA ASN A 777 19.44 -11.27 5.95
C ASN A 777 20.48 -12.28 6.48
N ILE A 778 20.73 -13.35 5.71
CA ILE A 778 21.54 -14.51 6.13
C ILE A 778 23.03 -14.18 6.38
N THR A 779 23.50 -13.05 5.87
CA THR A 779 24.84 -12.50 6.12
C THR A 779 24.94 -11.74 7.45
N ASN A 780 23.80 -11.40 8.06
CA ASN A 780 23.67 -10.41 9.13
C ASN A 780 24.40 -9.10 8.77
N GLU A 781 24.15 -8.58 7.57
CA GLU A 781 24.62 -7.26 7.18
C GLU A 781 23.87 -6.19 7.98
N HIS A 782 24.60 -5.23 8.57
CA HIS A 782 24.01 -4.07 9.24
C HIS A 782 24.15 -2.88 8.29
N TYR A 783 23.03 -2.44 7.70
CA TYR A 783 23.01 -1.50 6.59
C TYR A 783 21.94 -0.40 6.76
N LEU A 784 22.08 0.67 5.98
CA LEU A 784 21.02 1.65 5.78
C LEU A 784 20.15 1.18 4.61
N SER A 785 18.87 0.92 4.84
CA SER A 785 17.96 0.35 3.84
C SER A 785 17.33 1.38 2.91
N GLY A 786 17.32 2.67 3.30
CA GLY A 786 16.85 3.75 2.43
C GLY A 786 17.02 5.14 3.03
N VAL A 787 16.94 6.17 2.18
CA VAL A 787 16.87 7.57 2.61
C VAL A 787 15.44 7.85 3.09
N ALA A 788 15.27 8.07 4.39
CA ALA A 788 13.96 8.34 4.98
C ALA A 788 13.54 9.79 4.74
N SER A 789 14.33 10.77 5.21
CA SER A 789 14.07 12.20 5.01
C SER A 789 15.19 12.85 4.19
N PRO A 790 14.99 13.08 2.88
CA PRO A 790 15.96 13.81 2.05
C PRO A 790 15.94 15.31 2.36
N THR A 791 17.12 15.94 2.36
CA THR A 791 17.32 17.38 2.60
C THR A 791 17.96 18.06 1.39
N LEU A 792 17.91 19.39 1.31
CA LEU A 792 18.43 20.13 0.15
C LEU A 792 19.95 20.01 0.03
N ASN A 793 20.66 20.17 1.15
CA ASN A 793 22.10 20.14 1.29
C ASN A 793 22.45 19.72 2.73
N ALA A 794 23.41 18.80 2.89
CA ALA A 794 23.88 18.37 4.21
C ALA A 794 24.85 19.40 4.86
N ARG A 795 25.46 20.26 4.05
CA ARG A 795 26.47 21.24 4.45
C ARG A 795 26.09 22.64 3.99
N ASP A 796 26.54 23.64 4.74
CA ASP A 796 26.41 25.05 4.38
C ASP A 796 26.91 25.28 2.95
N THR A 797 26.04 25.81 2.09
CA THR A 797 26.26 25.94 0.66
C THR A 797 26.03 27.38 0.24
N THR A 798 27.00 27.99 -0.46
CA THR A 798 26.79 29.30 -1.07
C THR A 798 25.83 29.19 -2.25
N GLY A 799 24.69 29.89 -2.17
CA GLY A 799 23.71 29.99 -3.24
C GLY A 799 24.23 30.81 -4.43
N ILE A 800 23.54 30.75 -5.56
CA ILE A 800 24.02 31.38 -6.81
C ILE A 800 24.05 32.91 -6.76
N HIS A 801 23.33 33.55 -5.82
CA HIS A 801 23.38 35.00 -5.59
C HIS A 801 24.37 35.39 -4.48
N GLY A 802 25.04 34.42 -3.85
CA GLY A 802 26.13 34.64 -2.89
C GLY A 802 25.74 34.56 -1.41
N ASN A 803 24.48 34.29 -1.09
CA ASN A 803 24.09 34.05 0.31
C ASN A 803 24.56 32.64 0.75
N THR A 804 24.73 32.43 2.06
CA THR A 804 24.94 31.08 2.61
C THR A 804 23.59 30.47 2.93
N ILE A 805 23.37 29.25 2.44
CA ILE A 805 22.18 28.43 2.68
C ILE A 805 22.60 27.30 3.63
N SER A 806 21.90 27.18 4.74
CA SER A 806 22.28 26.35 5.89
C SER A 806 22.24 24.85 5.59
N GLY A 807 23.20 24.08 6.12
CA GLY A 807 23.22 22.62 6.03
C GLY A 807 22.19 21.95 6.94
N SER A 808 21.54 20.89 6.46
CA SER A 808 20.64 20.04 7.26
C SER A 808 20.89 18.55 6.97
N ALA A 809 21.20 17.78 8.02
CA ALA A 809 21.52 16.37 7.89
C ALA A 809 20.28 15.55 7.47
N PRO A 810 20.34 14.74 6.40
CA PRO A 810 19.27 13.83 6.03
C PRO A 810 19.19 12.64 6.98
N SER A 811 18.05 11.95 6.99
CA SER A 811 17.81 10.76 7.81
C SER A 811 17.67 9.48 6.97
N TYR A 812 18.00 8.34 7.57
CA TYR A 812 18.05 7.03 6.92
C TYR A 812 17.32 5.96 7.75
N TYR A 813 16.65 5.04 7.06
CA TYR A 813 16.15 3.80 7.65
C TYR A 813 17.33 2.83 7.90
N ILE A 814 17.34 2.16 9.05
CA ILE A 814 18.29 1.09 9.37
C ILE A 814 17.62 -0.24 9.02
N GLY A 815 18.22 -0.99 8.09
CA GLY A 815 17.71 -2.27 7.60
C GLY A 815 17.68 -3.37 8.66
N GLY A 816 16.69 -4.26 8.58
CA GLY A 816 16.49 -5.36 9.52
C GLY A 816 17.69 -6.33 9.57
N GLY A 817 18.17 -6.64 10.78
CA GLY A 817 19.20 -7.67 11.02
C GLY A 817 18.71 -9.10 10.77
N PHE A 818 19.59 -10.09 10.98
CA PHE A 818 19.29 -11.50 10.73
C PHE A 818 18.06 -11.99 11.50
N ALA A 819 17.11 -12.59 10.80
CA ALA A 819 15.93 -13.21 11.40
C ALA A 819 15.71 -14.63 10.90
N ALA A 820 15.39 -15.55 11.80
CA ALA A 820 14.99 -16.92 11.48
C ALA A 820 13.55 -17.16 11.96
N LEU A 821 12.73 -17.81 11.14
CA LEU A 821 11.34 -18.15 11.48
C LEU A 821 11.01 -19.57 11.02
N ALA A 822 10.54 -20.40 11.95
CA ALA A 822 9.91 -21.68 11.65
C ALA A 822 8.43 -21.45 11.35
N THR A 823 7.90 -22.10 10.31
CA THR A 823 6.47 -22.12 9.95
C THR A 823 6.02 -23.57 9.85
N ILE A 824 4.87 -23.91 10.45
CA ILE A 824 4.13 -25.14 10.19
C ILE A 824 2.77 -24.76 9.61
N SER A 825 2.35 -25.40 8.53
CA SER A 825 1.07 -25.13 7.88
C SER A 825 0.40 -26.38 7.31
N THR A 826 -0.90 -26.29 7.01
CA THR A 826 -1.68 -27.37 6.37
C THR A 826 -2.97 -26.83 5.78
N GLY A 827 -3.44 -27.42 4.69
CA GLY A 827 -4.85 -27.37 4.29
C GLY A 827 -5.69 -28.38 5.07
N PHE A 828 -7.02 -28.24 5.00
CA PHE A 828 -8.03 -29.17 5.53
C PHE A 828 -9.40 -28.98 4.85
#